data_AF-A0A0D2BXW4-F1
#
_entry.id   AF-A0A0D2BXW4-F1
#
_cell.length_a   1.000
_cell.length_b   1.000
_cell.length_c   1.000
_cell.angle_alpha   90.00
_cell.angle_beta   90.00
_cell.angle_gamma   90.00
#
_symmetry.space_group_name_H-M   'P 1'
#
loop_
_entity.id
_entity.type
_entity.pdbx_description
1 polymer ?
#
loop_
_entity_poly.entity_id
_entity_poly.type
_entity_poly.pdbx_seq_one_letter_code
_entity_poly.pdbx_strand_id
1 'polypeptide(L)'
;MTEPRAPSRSDVKTSPAKPRSNPRPSFKIGGYSRGDGQASTSHVTQPRAAFEKTINFSGRRIIHTAIPSTKMASAAAPNITPTEPSSQSSEPPVFVHQTLADILNPAVSPTSKKRKCDQKRAVARSPKKRTATVLRPSRPLKISDQVNGDVWHLILGYCEPRQLLEAKLISKDFNNRLNEHNTIWRKSRLDHLGKDIPECPTGLTEQKYVYLLVGRGCQNPNCPRDQTVRVAWVFQLRLCADCFKQKTIRAEDLLEQRRHFINPDPNQPADPSPLWGSLLSDLLPQARTDGRRYGGPRVIDPSRNMWTQDVWRQYVFLESAYTTLETEYLALRRATPSNTVVKEWLESTYEKVMAFMKEAIELENWNANPSKEKTDYYQTRADFFEERAAALDPPIEQDVLWNMAAFRNFLKIQSPPTERSWARLRAQILPYRQQAEQVCEYKEVMNAVSLGDDDMDDISQETLTSWLNLKRHRQGRKKIPCHYQPEQTFVLGVAQKELQRCLDSGVADEDLLLLTLHNVYIAYQQIENRPIGLNYDETRGPYKLSLDDARMIVEDVIEARIEPTSQRGSVVFCHLRCRGCRRRDFTKTWSFTDAFEHILATHAILVGEGIEFWRFAVPFMQEEADWRPAPSEVNATKSIDRFPWYSQPWPRCLPLVPGHRESWALGKWQPSISETYVELEKPPTISAFQGRGPAPNSLADTDFVSNIRFAARVLNGTWLNDECQMKIALTYAMERWKLVSWAKPPLDMFTSSMASVQEVNPTINLQFRCGICVKEGIVNQNARQVKYRIAVDDLLAHWQTKHQDQLDWTEAINLPSDNEVERILDKADAKLQQEKDAARQRLSKMEDDIRKRPKLKNNVVINSRLARDVFDELFPQTGLFSSEGTEIGPKA
;
A
#
# COMPACT_ATOMS: atom_id res chain seq x y z
N MET A 1 -63.38 -15.06 8.20
CA MET A 1 -63.61 -14.37 9.49
C MET A 1 -62.42 -13.47 9.79
N THR A 2 -62.64 -12.39 10.55
CA THR A 2 -61.66 -11.73 11.44
C THR A 2 -60.23 -11.45 10.93
N GLU A 3 -60.05 -10.20 10.48
CA GLU A 3 -59.03 -9.24 10.99
C GLU A 3 -58.67 -9.39 12.50
N PRO A 4 -57.62 -8.70 13.04
CA PRO A 4 -56.85 -7.57 12.48
C PRO A 4 -55.33 -7.94 12.42
N ARG A 5 -54.28 -7.14 12.72
CA ARG A 5 -54.09 -5.77 13.25
C ARG A 5 -52.68 -5.24 12.92
N ALA A 6 -52.46 -3.93 13.09
CA ALA A 6 -51.12 -3.30 13.12
C ALA A 6 -51.06 -2.20 14.20
N PRO A 7 -49.87 -1.91 14.74
CA PRO A 7 -49.44 -0.52 15.01
C PRO A 7 -48.03 -0.28 14.43
N SER A 8 -47.76 0.75 13.62
CA SER A 8 -47.61 2.18 13.97
C SER A 8 -46.53 2.44 15.06
N ARG A 9 -45.28 2.79 14.70
CA ARG A 9 -44.77 4.05 14.12
C ARG A 9 -44.52 5.17 15.17
N SER A 10 -43.26 5.59 15.30
CA SER A 10 -42.91 6.99 15.62
C SER A 10 -41.54 7.35 15.03
N ASP A 11 -41.39 8.61 14.58
CA ASP A 11 -40.20 9.16 13.92
C ASP A 11 -39.46 10.14 14.86
N VAL A 12 -38.12 10.10 14.95
CA VAL A 12 -37.26 11.29 15.18
C VAL A 12 -35.97 11.17 14.36
N LYS A 13 -35.44 12.30 13.87
CA LYS A 13 -34.28 12.39 12.97
C LYS A 13 -33.01 12.83 13.71
N THR A 14 -31.85 12.34 13.29
CA THR A 14 -30.60 13.14 13.26
C THR A 14 -29.66 12.68 12.15
N SER A 15 -28.89 13.60 11.57
CA SER A 15 -28.11 13.39 10.35
C SER A 15 -26.68 12.90 10.61
N PRO A 16 -26.15 11.91 9.85
CA PRO A 16 -24.74 11.53 9.90
C PRO A 16 -23.88 12.33 8.89
N ALA A 17 -22.61 12.56 9.25
CA ALA A 17 -21.62 13.26 8.42
C ALA A 17 -21.05 12.38 7.28
N LYS A 18 -20.37 13.02 6.32
CA LYS A 18 -19.76 12.37 5.13
C LYS A 18 -18.30 11.96 5.39
N PRO A 19 -17.92 10.68 5.20
CA PRO A 19 -16.55 10.30 4.88
C PRO A 19 -16.33 10.34 3.36
N ARG A 20 -15.50 11.28 2.90
CA ARG A 20 -14.71 11.15 1.65
C ARG A 20 -13.39 10.42 2.01
N SER A 21 -12.60 9.82 1.11
CA SER A 21 -12.52 9.85 -0.36
C SER A 21 -11.82 8.59 -0.90
N ASN A 22 -11.99 8.31 -2.20
CA ASN A 22 -11.18 7.33 -2.93
C ASN A 22 -9.71 7.79 -3.04
N PRO A 23 -8.71 6.89 -3.02
CA PRO A 23 -7.35 7.19 -3.47
C PRO A 23 -7.27 7.23 -5.01
N ARG A 24 -6.38 8.08 -5.55
CA ARG A 24 -5.95 8.12 -6.96
C ARG A 24 -4.42 8.06 -7.04
N PRO A 25 -3.83 7.62 -8.17
CA PRO A 25 -2.40 7.35 -8.28
C PRO A 25 -1.55 8.61 -8.30
N SER A 26 -0.29 8.47 -7.91
CA SER A 26 0.76 9.49 -7.97
C SER A 26 1.46 9.48 -9.32
N PHE A 27 1.55 10.63 -9.98
CA PHE A 27 2.51 10.86 -11.05
C PHE A 27 3.91 11.11 -10.46
N LYS A 28 4.95 10.71 -11.19
CA LYS A 28 6.31 11.28 -11.07
C LYS A 28 6.50 12.25 -12.23
N ILE A 29 7.20 13.36 -11.99
CA ILE A 29 7.64 14.33 -13.00
C ILE A 29 9.13 14.60 -12.75
N GLY A 30 9.90 14.81 -13.82
CA GLY A 30 11.19 15.52 -13.80
C GLY A 30 12.28 15.04 -12.84
N GLY A 31 13.18 14.20 -13.33
CA GLY A 31 14.53 14.03 -12.76
C GLY A 31 15.54 14.05 -13.91
N TYR A 32 16.61 14.83 -13.79
CA TYR A 32 17.54 15.08 -14.89
C TYR A 32 18.37 13.84 -15.27
N SER A 33 18.65 13.70 -16.57
CA SER A 33 19.52 12.64 -17.09
C SER A 33 20.98 12.87 -16.69
N ARG A 34 21.64 11.84 -16.15
CA ARG A 34 23.10 11.68 -16.28
C ARG A 34 23.38 10.71 -17.44
N GLY A 35 24.43 10.96 -18.20
CA GLY A 35 24.85 10.09 -19.31
C GLY A 35 25.79 9.00 -18.84
N ASP A 36 25.68 7.81 -19.43
CA ASP A 36 26.59 6.70 -19.18
C ASP A 36 27.87 6.84 -20.02
N GLY A 37 29.02 6.79 -19.36
CA GLY A 37 30.31 6.58 -20.02
C GLY A 37 30.61 5.08 -20.12
N GLN A 38 30.93 4.59 -21.32
CA GLN A 38 31.38 3.21 -21.53
C GLN A 38 32.92 3.16 -21.58
N ALA A 39 33.51 2.23 -20.82
CA ALA A 39 34.93 1.91 -20.89
C ALA A 39 35.20 0.80 -21.93
N SER A 40 36.42 0.77 -22.46
CA SER A 40 36.78 0.03 -23.68
C SER A 40 37.61 -1.23 -23.43
N THR A 41 37.50 -2.22 -24.31
CA THR A 41 38.52 -3.28 -24.51
C THR A 41 38.68 -3.63 -26.00
N SER A 42 39.91 -3.48 -26.53
CA SER A 42 40.63 -4.29 -27.56
C SER A 42 39.87 -5.26 -28.50
N HIS A 43 40.23 -5.44 -29.79
CA HIS A 43 41.45 -5.10 -30.57
C HIS A 43 41.22 -5.30 -32.10
N VAL A 44 42.00 -4.61 -32.97
CA VAL A 44 42.40 -5.02 -34.37
C VAL A 44 41.26 -5.09 -35.45
N THR A 45 41.30 -4.52 -36.68
CA THR A 45 42.37 -3.94 -37.57
C THR A 45 41.87 -2.78 -38.47
N GLN A 46 42.83 -2.03 -39.05
CA GLN A 46 42.86 -1.08 -40.21
C GLN A 46 41.79 -1.14 -41.36
N PRO A 47 41.74 -0.16 -42.32
CA PRO A 47 41.93 1.31 -42.23
C PRO A 47 41.01 2.19 -43.15
N ARG A 48 41.12 3.53 -43.01
CA ARG A 48 40.87 4.60 -44.03
C ARG A 48 39.55 4.61 -44.86
N ALA A 49 38.69 5.59 -44.54
CA ALA A 49 38.10 6.52 -45.50
C ALA A 49 37.79 7.85 -44.80
N ALA A 50 37.82 8.98 -45.51
CA ALA A 50 37.54 10.31 -44.94
C ALA A 50 36.30 10.93 -45.58
N PHE A 51 35.49 11.63 -44.78
CA PHE A 51 34.54 12.64 -45.26
C PHE A 51 34.30 13.70 -44.19
N GLU A 52 34.56 14.95 -44.54
CA GLU A 52 34.27 16.12 -43.69
C GLU A 52 32.78 16.49 -43.80
N LYS A 53 32.21 17.03 -42.71
CA LYS A 53 31.14 18.04 -42.81
C LYS A 53 30.98 18.88 -41.55
N THR A 54 30.97 20.18 -41.77
CA THR A 54 31.00 21.27 -40.80
C THR A 54 29.78 21.29 -39.87
N ILE A 55 30.01 21.57 -38.58
CA ILE A 55 28.95 21.94 -37.63
C ILE A 55 28.77 23.46 -37.67
N ASN A 56 27.53 23.94 -37.83
CA ASN A 56 27.16 25.34 -37.63
C ASN A 56 26.04 25.43 -36.58
N PHE A 57 26.37 25.87 -35.37
CA PHE A 57 25.38 26.29 -34.37
C PHE A 57 24.93 27.72 -34.65
N SER A 58 23.64 28.01 -34.52
CA SER A 58 23.14 29.38 -34.40
C SER A 58 22.11 29.48 -33.27
N GLY A 59 22.57 29.92 -32.09
CA GLY A 59 21.69 30.31 -31.01
C GLY A 59 21.14 31.73 -31.23
N ARG A 60 19.87 31.96 -30.91
CA ARG A 60 19.30 33.32 -30.85
C ARG A 60 18.78 33.62 -29.46
N ARG A 61 19.56 34.38 -28.70
CA ARG A 61 19.02 35.24 -27.63
C ARG A 61 18.11 36.28 -28.30
N ILE A 62 16.94 36.54 -27.74
CA ILE A 62 16.13 37.71 -28.11
C ILE A 62 16.44 38.82 -27.12
N ILE A 63 16.79 39.99 -27.64
CA ILE A 63 17.08 41.19 -26.86
C ILE A 63 15.81 42.04 -26.82
N HIS A 64 15.46 42.57 -25.65
CA HIS A 64 14.38 43.57 -25.54
C HIS A 64 14.86 44.91 -26.11
N THR A 65 14.12 45.43 -27.09
CA THR A 65 14.22 46.83 -27.55
C THR A 65 12.90 47.55 -27.27
N ALA A 66 12.99 48.82 -26.88
CA ALA A 66 11.85 49.69 -26.55
C ALA A 66 11.53 50.65 -27.73
N ILE A 67 10.83 51.76 -27.44
CA ILE A 67 10.54 52.93 -28.31
C ILE A 67 9.32 52.71 -29.26
N PRO A 68 8.38 53.67 -29.42
CA PRO A 68 7.96 54.78 -28.53
C PRO A 68 6.42 54.85 -28.30
N SER A 69 5.96 55.82 -27.51
CA SER A 69 4.56 56.28 -27.47
C SER A 69 4.38 57.57 -28.27
N THR A 70 3.23 57.75 -28.93
CA THR A 70 2.86 59.01 -29.61
C THR A 70 1.43 59.45 -29.26
N LYS A 71 1.23 60.77 -29.16
CA LYS A 71 0.11 61.44 -28.46
C LYS A 71 -1.15 61.66 -29.31
N MET A 72 -2.17 62.21 -28.64
CA MET A 72 -3.37 62.95 -29.10
C MET A 72 -4.70 62.19 -28.99
N ALA A 73 -5.82 62.79 -28.57
CA ALA A 73 -6.09 64.20 -28.21
C ALA A 73 -6.93 64.33 -26.89
N SER A 74 -7.19 65.57 -26.46
CA SER A 74 -7.87 65.91 -25.20
C SER A 74 -9.24 66.56 -25.43
N ALA A 75 -10.17 66.37 -24.48
CA ALA A 75 -11.31 67.25 -24.21
C ALA A 75 -11.58 67.29 -22.71
N ALA A 76 -12.07 68.42 -22.18
CA ALA A 76 -12.11 68.71 -20.74
C ALA A 76 -13.53 68.66 -20.12
N ALA A 77 -13.59 68.58 -18.79
CA ALA A 77 -14.81 68.73 -18.00
C ALA A 77 -15.08 70.20 -17.62
N PRO A 78 -16.30 70.51 -17.13
CA PRO A 78 -16.53 71.62 -16.20
C PRO A 78 -17.06 71.13 -14.84
N ASN A 79 -16.58 71.74 -13.75
CA ASN A 79 -17.16 71.60 -12.40
C ASN A 79 -18.39 72.50 -12.23
N ILE A 80 -19.45 72.01 -11.58
CA ILE A 80 -20.36 72.85 -10.76
C ILE A 80 -20.74 72.08 -9.48
N THR A 81 -20.60 72.76 -8.35
CA THR A 81 -21.12 72.45 -7.01
C THR A 81 -21.69 73.75 -6.41
N PRO A 82 -22.35 73.78 -5.24
CA PRO A 82 -23.01 72.71 -4.46
C PRO A 82 -24.49 73.04 -4.11
N THR A 83 -25.26 72.05 -3.60
CA THR A 83 -26.34 72.34 -2.63
C THR A 83 -26.61 71.17 -1.67
N GLU A 84 -26.68 71.48 -0.38
CA GLU A 84 -27.12 70.64 0.75
C GLU A 84 -28.25 71.41 1.52
N PRO A 85 -28.89 70.91 2.61
CA PRO A 85 -28.65 69.69 3.39
C PRO A 85 -29.91 68.84 3.74
N SER A 86 -29.73 67.66 4.34
CA SER A 86 -30.33 67.31 5.66
C SER A 86 -29.99 65.88 6.18
N SER A 87 -28.98 65.80 7.04
CA SER A 87 -28.85 64.94 8.24
C SER A 87 -29.62 63.60 8.37
N GLN A 88 -28.89 62.50 8.64
CA GLN A 88 -28.83 61.83 9.97
C GLN A 88 -27.88 60.59 9.99
N SER A 89 -27.46 60.17 11.19
CA SER A 89 -26.65 58.97 11.53
C SER A 89 -27.45 58.02 12.45
N SER A 90 -26.99 56.90 13.04
CA SER A 90 -25.70 56.22 13.27
C SER A 90 -26.04 54.75 13.67
N GLU A 91 -25.19 53.71 13.80
CA GLU A 91 -23.73 53.44 13.69
C GLU A 91 -23.53 51.90 13.50
N PRO A 92 -22.30 51.32 13.37
CA PRO A 92 -22.14 49.89 13.06
C PRO A 92 -22.21 48.94 14.28
N PRO A 93 -22.70 47.69 14.12
CA PRO A 93 -22.80 46.72 15.21
C PRO A 93 -21.46 46.02 15.53
N VAL A 94 -21.05 46.08 16.80
CA VAL A 94 -19.92 45.31 17.36
C VAL A 94 -20.21 43.82 17.33
N PHE A 95 -19.26 43.00 16.85
CA PHE A 95 -19.27 41.55 17.05
C PHE A 95 -18.31 41.15 18.18
N VAL A 96 -18.86 40.49 19.20
CA VAL A 96 -18.15 40.11 20.43
C VAL A 96 -17.29 38.86 20.20
N HIS A 97 -16.05 38.88 20.67
CA HIS A 97 -15.21 37.69 20.77
C HIS A 97 -15.74 36.76 21.88
N GLN A 98 -16.04 35.51 21.56
CA GLN A 98 -16.12 34.44 22.57
C GLN A 98 -14.80 33.70 22.66
N THR A 99 -14.29 33.54 23.87
CA THR A 99 -12.98 32.97 24.19
C THR A 99 -13.07 31.49 24.54
N LEU A 100 -11.91 30.82 24.54
CA LEU A 100 -11.77 29.36 24.68
C LEU A 100 -12.22 28.76 26.04
N ALA A 101 -12.71 29.59 26.97
CA ALA A 101 -13.22 29.16 28.27
C ALA A 101 -14.63 28.52 28.20
N ASP A 102 -15.49 28.98 27.29
CA ASP A 102 -16.91 28.58 27.21
C ASP A 102 -17.15 27.12 26.77
N ILE A 103 -16.10 26.38 26.43
CA ILE A 103 -16.16 25.01 25.87
C ILE A 103 -16.06 23.93 26.97
N LEU A 104 -15.74 24.30 28.22
CA LEU A 104 -15.41 23.35 29.29
C LEU A 104 -16.34 23.45 30.51
N ASN A 105 -17.60 23.02 30.37
CA ASN A 105 -18.25 22.08 31.31
C ASN A 105 -19.71 21.72 30.90
N PRO A 106 -20.16 20.46 31.12
CA PRO A 106 -21.55 20.06 30.88
C PRO A 106 -22.38 19.97 32.18
N ALA A 107 -23.62 20.51 32.20
CA ALA A 107 -24.82 19.89 32.81
C ALA A 107 -26.05 20.82 32.84
N VAL A 108 -27.21 20.23 33.14
CA VAL A 108 -28.50 20.82 33.57
C VAL A 108 -29.27 21.68 32.56
N SER A 109 -30.53 21.30 32.33
CA SER A 109 -31.54 22.05 31.59
C SER A 109 -32.62 22.61 32.53
N PRO A 110 -33.23 23.78 32.22
CA PRO A 110 -34.47 24.21 32.85
C PRO A 110 -35.62 24.40 31.85
N THR A 111 -36.86 24.37 32.38
CA THR A 111 -38.11 24.58 31.63
C THR A 111 -38.86 25.83 32.10
N SER A 112 -39.55 26.54 31.20
CA SER A 112 -40.76 27.36 31.50
C SER A 112 -41.38 27.90 30.19
N LYS A 113 -42.66 27.64 29.90
CA LYS A 113 -43.92 28.32 30.33
C LYS A 113 -44.24 29.65 29.61
N LYS A 114 -45.08 29.51 28.57
CA LYS A 114 -46.17 30.39 28.09
C LYS A 114 -46.33 31.80 28.71
N ARG A 115 -46.59 32.79 27.83
CA ARG A 115 -47.59 33.85 28.05
C ARG A 115 -48.68 33.84 26.97
N LYS A 116 -49.78 34.56 27.18
CA LYS A 116 -51.11 34.34 26.56
C LYS A 116 -51.85 35.65 26.26
N CYS A 117 -52.53 35.68 25.12
CA CYS A 117 -53.70 36.52 24.79
C CYS A 117 -54.43 35.73 23.67
N ASP A 118 -55.66 35.21 23.78
CA ASP A 118 -56.97 35.90 23.88
C ASP A 118 -57.26 36.81 22.66
N GLN A 119 -58.41 36.77 21.99
CA GLN A 119 -59.57 35.85 22.07
C GLN A 119 -60.52 36.07 20.88
N LYS A 120 -61.11 35.02 20.30
CA LYS A 120 -62.54 34.92 19.89
C LYS A 120 -62.86 33.59 19.17
N ARG A 121 -64.15 33.33 18.95
CA ARG A 121 -64.77 31.99 18.88
C ARG A 121 -65.50 31.77 17.56
N ALA A 122 -65.03 30.82 16.75
CA ALA A 122 -65.73 30.32 15.56
C ALA A 122 -65.56 28.80 15.46
N VAL A 123 -66.66 28.05 15.29
CA VAL A 123 -66.64 26.58 15.17
C VAL A 123 -66.37 26.21 13.71
N ALA A 124 -65.09 26.03 13.36
CA ALA A 124 -64.67 25.61 12.03
C ALA A 124 -64.24 24.13 12.03
N ARG A 125 -64.85 23.32 11.16
CA ARG A 125 -64.39 21.96 10.87
C ARG A 125 -62.96 22.02 10.34
N SER A 126 -62.03 21.25 10.92
CA SER A 126 -60.64 21.26 10.48
C SER A 126 -60.51 20.78 9.03
N PRO A 127 -59.77 21.50 8.16
CA PRO A 127 -59.59 21.08 6.78
C PRO A 127 -58.77 19.79 6.75
N LYS A 128 -59.33 18.74 6.13
CA LYS A 128 -58.57 17.52 5.82
C LYS A 128 -57.38 17.92 4.96
N LYS A 129 -56.16 17.84 5.51
CA LYS A 129 -54.92 18.05 4.74
C LYS A 129 -54.99 17.17 3.50
N ARG A 130 -54.86 17.75 2.31
CA ARG A 130 -54.79 17.00 1.05
C ARG A 130 -53.59 16.06 1.17
N THR A 131 -53.85 14.77 1.38
CA THR A 131 -52.81 13.74 1.27
C THR A 131 -52.29 13.79 -0.15
N ALA A 132 -51.05 14.23 -0.33
CA ALA A 132 -50.37 14.12 -1.62
C ALA A 132 -50.51 12.66 -2.09
N THR A 133 -51.00 12.47 -3.31
CA THR A 133 -51.35 11.14 -3.81
C THR A 133 -50.10 10.28 -3.88
N VAL A 134 -49.87 9.47 -2.85
CA VAL A 134 -48.79 8.49 -2.84
C VAL A 134 -49.11 7.52 -3.95
N LEU A 135 -48.40 7.65 -5.07
CA LEU A 135 -48.32 6.65 -6.12
C LEU A 135 -47.64 5.41 -5.51
N ARG A 136 -48.45 4.63 -4.77
CA ARG A 136 -48.17 3.21 -4.56
C ARG A 136 -47.92 2.63 -5.95
N PRO A 137 -46.87 1.84 -6.17
CA PRO A 137 -46.78 1.02 -7.35
C PRO A 137 -48.04 0.15 -7.39
N SER A 138 -48.98 0.49 -8.29
CA SER A 138 -49.96 -0.48 -8.76
C SER A 138 -49.18 -1.72 -9.21
N ARG A 139 -49.69 -2.90 -8.84
CA ARG A 139 -49.18 -4.26 -9.14
C ARG A 139 -48.04 -4.25 -10.16
N PRO A 140 -46.82 -4.74 -9.80
CA PRO A 140 -45.61 -4.55 -10.61
C PRO A 140 -45.95 -4.83 -12.06
N LEU A 141 -45.75 -3.82 -12.92
CA LEU A 141 -46.33 -3.74 -14.26
C LEU A 141 -46.40 -5.14 -14.86
N LYS A 142 -47.62 -5.68 -15.01
CA LYS A 142 -47.84 -6.72 -16.02
C LYS A 142 -47.28 -6.07 -17.29
N ILE A 143 -46.15 -6.58 -17.77
CA ILE A 143 -45.52 -6.16 -19.02
C ILE A 143 -46.57 -6.50 -20.05
N SER A 144 -47.42 -5.52 -20.37
CA SER A 144 -48.76 -5.89 -20.75
C SER A 144 -48.71 -6.58 -22.09
N ASP A 145 -49.50 -7.63 -22.23
CA ASP A 145 -49.60 -8.43 -23.45
C ASP A 145 -50.11 -7.58 -24.65
N GLN A 146 -50.48 -6.33 -24.36
CA GLN A 146 -50.90 -5.23 -25.24
C GLN A 146 -49.74 -4.38 -25.79
N VAL A 147 -48.54 -4.39 -25.18
CA VAL A 147 -47.37 -3.63 -25.66
C VAL A 147 -46.48 -4.57 -26.47
N ASN A 148 -46.48 -4.37 -27.79
CA ASN A 148 -45.64 -5.11 -28.73
C ASN A 148 -44.16 -5.11 -28.28
N GLY A 149 -43.48 -6.25 -28.46
CA GLY A 149 -42.07 -6.44 -28.13
C GLY A 149 -41.17 -5.33 -28.67
N ASP A 150 -41.39 -4.90 -29.91
CA ASP A 150 -40.59 -3.86 -30.58
C ASP A 150 -40.55 -2.53 -29.81
N VAL A 151 -41.64 -2.19 -29.12
CA VAL A 151 -41.72 -0.99 -28.26
C VAL A 151 -40.83 -1.17 -27.04
N TRP A 152 -40.77 -2.38 -26.45
CA TRP A 152 -39.84 -2.70 -25.38
C TRP A 152 -38.38 -2.75 -25.86
N HIS A 153 -38.10 -3.25 -27.06
CA HIS A 153 -36.75 -3.17 -27.65
C HIS A 153 -36.30 -1.71 -27.81
N LEU A 154 -37.18 -0.83 -28.28
CA LEU A 154 -36.88 0.60 -28.43
C LEU A 154 -36.68 1.31 -27.08
N ILE A 155 -37.56 1.07 -26.10
CA ILE A 155 -37.44 1.64 -24.74
C ILE A 155 -36.14 1.18 -24.07
N LEU A 156 -35.87 -0.13 -24.07
CA LEU A 156 -34.65 -0.68 -23.46
C LEU A 156 -33.39 -0.20 -24.19
N GLY A 157 -33.45 0.02 -25.51
CA GLY A 157 -32.35 0.61 -26.28
C GLY A 157 -31.96 2.02 -25.82
N TYR A 158 -32.89 2.79 -25.24
CA TYR A 158 -32.64 4.13 -24.68
C TYR A 158 -32.42 4.14 -23.16
N CYS A 159 -32.45 3.00 -22.47
CA CYS A 159 -32.05 2.93 -21.06
C CYS A 159 -30.53 3.01 -20.90
N GLU A 160 -30.04 3.55 -19.79
CA GLU A 160 -28.60 3.49 -19.47
C GLU A 160 -28.13 2.01 -19.42
N PRO A 161 -26.92 1.68 -19.91
CA PRO A 161 -26.42 0.31 -19.93
C PRO A 161 -26.41 -0.37 -18.55
N ARG A 162 -26.30 0.41 -17.47
CA ARG A 162 -26.38 -0.08 -16.09
C ARG A 162 -27.82 -0.42 -15.69
N GLN A 163 -28.81 0.39 -16.08
CA GLN A 163 -30.22 0.14 -15.79
C GLN A 163 -30.69 -1.15 -16.45
N LEU A 164 -30.15 -1.49 -17.64
CA LEU A 164 -30.42 -2.78 -18.30
C LEU A 164 -29.92 -3.98 -17.48
N LEU A 165 -28.74 -3.90 -16.85
CA LEU A 165 -28.24 -4.96 -15.97
C LEU A 165 -29.13 -5.15 -14.73
N GLU A 166 -29.66 -4.04 -14.19
CA GLU A 166 -30.62 -4.07 -13.09
C GLU A 166 -32.00 -4.60 -13.56
N ALA A 167 -32.43 -4.29 -14.79
CA ALA A 167 -33.69 -4.74 -15.39
C ALA A 167 -33.76 -6.26 -15.65
N LYS A 168 -32.66 -6.92 -16.00
CA LYS A 168 -32.60 -8.40 -16.10
C LYS A 168 -33.00 -9.11 -14.80
N LEU A 169 -32.90 -8.42 -13.67
CA LEU A 169 -33.25 -8.94 -12.35
C LEU A 169 -34.72 -8.63 -11.97
N ILE A 170 -35.42 -7.78 -12.70
CA ILE A 170 -36.78 -7.32 -12.37
C ILE A 170 -37.86 -8.30 -12.84
N SER A 171 -37.77 -8.82 -14.07
CA SER A 171 -38.74 -9.80 -14.61
C SER A 171 -38.05 -10.88 -15.45
N LYS A 172 -38.73 -12.03 -15.60
CA LYS A 172 -38.28 -13.10 -16.50
C LYS A 172 -38.28 -12.64 -17.96
N ASP A 173 -39.30 -11.87 -18.35
CA ASP A 173 -39.52 -11.46 -19.74
C ASP A 173 -38.47 -10.44 -20.20
N PHE A 174 -38.06 -9.50 -19.33
CA PHE A 174 -36.92 -8.63 -19.61
C PHE A 174 -35.60 -9.40 -19.58
N ASN A 175 -35.43 -10.40 -18.70
CA ASN A 175 -34.23 -11.25 -18.72
C ASN A 175 -34.07 -11.97 -20.07
N ASN A 176 -35.15 -12.61 -20.55
CA ASN A 176 -35.21 -13.32 -21.83
C ASN A 176 -34.92 -12.38 -23.01
N ARG A 177 -35.69 -11.29 -23.17
CA ARG A 177 -35.47 -10.30 -24.25
C ARG A 177 -34.06 -9.71 -24.24
N LEU A 178 -33.48 -9.47 -23.06
CA LEU A 178 -32.10 -8.98 -22.88
C LEU A 178 -31.03 -10.08 -22.95
N ASN A 179 -31.38 -11.37 -23.06
CA ASN A 179 -30.48 -12.46 -23.48
C ASN A 179 -30.51 -12.63 -25.00
N GLU A 180 -31.70 -12.59 -25.59
CA GLU A 180 -31.95 -12.85 -27.02
C GLU A 180 -31.42 -11.72 -27.92
N HIS A 181 -31.63 -10.44 -27.55
CA HIS A 181 -31.38 -9.31 -28.44
C HIS A 181 -30.15 -8.47 -28.04
N ASN A 182 -28.98 -8.88 -28.54
CA ASN A 182 -27.72 -8.12 -28.39
C ASN A 182 -27.77 -6.69 -28.97
N THR A 183 -28.68 -6.41 -29.92
CA THR A 183 -28.86 -5.08 -30.52
C THR A 183 -29.30 -4.01 -29.52
N ILE A 184 -30.08 -4.39 -28.49
CA ILE A 184 -30.47 -3.48 -27.38
C ILE A 184 -29.22 -2.96 -26.67
N TRP A 185 -28.28 -3.87 -26.37
CA TRP A 185 -27.04 -3.57 -25.67
C TRP A 185 -26.10 -2.69 -26.50
N ARG A 186 -25.92 -2.98 -27.81
CA ARG A 186 -25.11 -2.14 -28.71
C ARG A 186 -25.66 -0.72 -28.83
N LYS A 187 -26.98 -0.56 -28.96
CA LYS A 187 -27.61 0.77 -29.01
C LYS A 187 -27.43 1.52 -27.69
N SER A 188 -27.83 0.93 -26.57
CA SER A 188 -27.70 1.52 -25.23
C SER A 188 -26.25 1.93 -24.93
N ARG A 189 -25.27 1.11 -25.34
CA ARG A 189 -23.83 1.38 -25.23
C ARG A 189 -23.41 2.64 -26.00
N LEU A 190 -23.74 2.73 -27.29
CA LEU A 190 -23.36 3.86 -28.15
C LEU A 190 -24.07 5.16 -27.76
N ASP A 191 -25.35 5.09 -27.41
CA ASP A 191 -26.15 6.26 -27.05
C ASP A 191 -25.68 6.91 -25.72
N HIS A 192 -25.05 6.16 -24.81
CA HIS A 192 -24.64 6.65 -23.48
C HIS A 192 -23.12 6.76 -23.25
N LEU A 193 -22.29 6.01 -23.96
CA LEU A 193 -20.82 6.03 -23.80
C LEU A 193 -20.10 6.73 -24.96
N GLY A 194 -20.86 7.26 -25.94
CA GLY A 194 -20.34 7.94 -27.12
C GLY A 194 -20.13 6.99 -28.30
N LYS A 195 -19.76 7.57 -29.45
CA LYS A 195 -19.43 6.80 -30.67
C LYS A 195 -17.98 6.35 -30.72
N ASP A 196 -17.10 7.02 -29.97
CA ASP A 196 -15.65 6.78 -29.95
C ASP A 196 -15.25 5.60 -29.03
N ILE A 197 -16.22 4.80 -28.61
CA ILE A 197 -16.00 3.57 -27.82
C ILE A 197 -15.70 2.40 -28.78
N PRO A 198 -14.64 1.60 -28.52
CA PRO A 198 -14.32 0.44 -29.35
C PRO A 198 -15.50 -0.54 -29.50
N GLU A 199 -15.47 -1.29 -30.60
CA GLU A 199 -16.43 -2.37 -30.90
C GLU A 199 -16.44 -3.44 -29.79
N CYS A 200 -17.41 -4.37 -29.82
CA CYS A 200 -17.43 -5.48 -28.87
C CYS A 200 -16.28 -6.45 -29.17
N PRO A 201 -15.36 -6.74 -28.22
CA PRO A 201 -14.23 -7.62 -28.45
C PRO A 201 -14.61 -9.01 -28.94
N THR A 202 -13.70 -9.60 -29.72
CA THR A 202 -13.83 -10.96 -30.24
C THR A 202 -14.04 -11.95 -29.08
N GLY A 203 -15.05 -12.82 -29.21
CA GLY A 203 -15.45 -13.79 -28.19
C GLY A 203 -16.39 -13.27 -27.09
N LEU A 204 -16.67 -11.96 -27.00
CA LEU A 204 -17.68 -11.41 -26.09
C LEU A 204 -19.04 -11.24 -26.77
N THR A 205 -20.10 -11.31 -25.96
CA THR A 205 -21.40 -10.75 -26.32
C THR A 205 -21.50 -9.32 -25.81
N GLU A 206 -22.27 -8.46 -26.49
CA GLU A 206 -22.49 -7.06 -26.08
C GLU A 206 -22.97 -6.97 -24.62
N GLN A 207 -23.79 -7.92 -24.15
CA GLN A 207 -24.16 -8.00 -22.72
C GLN A 207 -22.95 -8.21 -21.79
N LYS A 208 -22.03 -9.14 -22.12
CA LYS A 208 -20.82 -9.39 -21.32
C LYS A 208 -19.90 -8.16 -21.34
N TYR A 209 -19.72 -7.56 -22.51
CA TYR A 209 -18.93 -6.35 -22.71
C TYR A 209 -19.49 -5.17 -21.89
N VAL A 210 -20.79 -4.89 -21.97
CA VAL A 210 -21.46 -3.89 -21.11
C VAL A 210 -21.31 -4.22 -19.61
N TYR A 211 -21.41 -5.50 -19.21
CA TYR A 211 -21.18 -5.88 -17.82
C TYR A 211 -19.73 -5.59 -17.35
N LEU A 212 -18.74 -5.62 -18.24
CA LEU A 212 -17.36 -5.20 -17.98
C LEU A 212 -17.22 -3.66 -17.97
N LEU A 213 -17.91 -2.94 -18.86
CA LEU A 213 -17.89 -1.47 -18.91
C LEU A 213 -18.51 -0.82 -17.66
N VAL A 214 -19.75 -1.17 -17.30
CA VAL A 214 -20.53 -0.44 -16.27
C VAL A 214 -20.88 -1.22 -15.00
N GLY A 215 -20.65 -2.55 -15.01
CA GLY A 215 -20.91 -3.41 -13.85
C GLY A 215 -19.97 -3.16 -12.66
N ARG A 216 -20.21 -3.86 -11.55
CA ARG A 216 -19.38 -3.79 -10.33
C ARG A 216 -19.24 -5.16 -9.66
N GLY A 217 -18.14 -5.32 -8.93
CA GLY A 217 -17.84 -6.50 -8.12
C GLY A 217 -16.92 -7.50 -8.80
N CYS A 218 -16.27 -8.32 -7.98
CA CYS A 218 -15.40 -9.39 -8.45
C CYS A 218 -16.24 -10.51 -9.10
N GLN A 219 -15.91 -10.91 -10.33
CA GLN A 219 -16.61 -11.99 -11.06
C GLN A 219 -16.27 -13.40 -10.54
N ASN A 220 -15.27 -13.56 -9.67
CA ASN A 220 -15.05 -14.84 -8.99
C ASN A 220 -16.25 -15.15 -8.06
N PRO A 221 -16.98 -16.27 -8.21
CA PRO A 221 -18.21 -16.55 -7.46
C PRO A 221 -18.01 -16.49 -5.94
N ASN A 222 -16.95 -17.16 -5.46
CA ASN A 222 -16.65 -17.32 -4.03
C ASN A 222 -15.99 -16.07 -3.40
N CYS A 223 -15.85 -14.97 -4.14
CA CYS A 223 -15.24 -13.74 -3.62
C CYS A 223 -16.32 -12.79 -3.07
N PRO A 224 -16.28 -12.36 -1.79
CA PRO A 224 -17.31 -11.48 -1.24
C PRO A 224 -17.25 -10.03 -1.76
N ARG A 225 -16.20 -9.63 -2.48
CA ARG A 225 -15.99 -8.23 -2.89
C ARG A 225 -16.91 -7.79 -4.02
N ASP A 226 -17.62 -6.69 -3.78
CA ASP A 226 -18.64 -6.07 -4.64
C ASP A 226 -18.24 -4.67 -5.17
N GLN A 227 -17.26 -4.01 -4.54
CA GLN A 227 -16.78 -2.67 -4.93
C GLN A 227 -15.64 -2.67 -5.96
N THR A 228 -15.20 -3.83 -6.45
CA THR A 228 -14.24 -3.89 -7.57
C THR A 228 -14.84 -3.20 -8.80
N VAL A 229 -14.10 -2.29 -9.44
CA VAL A 229 -14.50 -1.61 -10.67
C VAL A 229 -13.57 -1.93 -11.84
N ARG A 230 -12.24 -1.87 -11.64
CA ARG A 230 -11.25 -2.09 -12.71
C ARG A 230 -11.33 -3.50 -13.28
N VAL A 231 -11.50 -3.57 -14.60
CA VAL A 231 -11.40 -4.78 -15.43
C VAL A 231 -9.94 -5.03 -15.80
N ALA A 232 -9.55 -6.29 -15.96
CA ALA A 232 -8.34 -6.68 -16.68
C ALA A 232 -8.76 -7.08 -18.10
N TRP A 233 -8.60 -6.18 -19.08
CA TRP A 233 -9.11 -6.39 -20.44
C TRP A 233 -8.42 -7.56 -21.15
N VAL A 234 -7.12 -7.77 -20.88
CA VAL A 234 -6.32 -8.96 -21.27
C VAL A 234 -7.01 -10.29 -20.91
N PHE A 235 -7.82 -10.31 -19.84
CA PHE A 235 -8.51 -11.50 -19.37
C PHE A 235 -10.03 -11.41 -19.52
N GLN A 236 -10.54 -10.32 -20.11
CA GLN A 236 -11.97 -9.97 -20.20
C GLN A 236 -12.73 -10.16 -18.86
N LEU A 237 -12.06 -9.88 -17.73
CA LEU A 237 -12.54 -10.22 -16.38
C LEU A 237 -12.30 -9.10 -15.36
N ARG A 238 -13.28 -8.89 -14.48
CA ARG A 238 -13.20 -8.02 -13.30
C ARG A 238 -12.87 -8.84 -12.06
N LEU A 239 -11.59 -8.86 -11.69
CA LEU A 239 -11.09 -9.54 -10.47
C LEU A 239 -10.63 -8.52 -9.43
N CYS A 240 -10.82 -8.83 -8.14
CA CYS A 240 -10.14 -8.11 -7.07
C CYS A 240 -8.66 -8.55 -6.96
N ALA A 241 -7.81 -7.78 -6.30
CA ALA A 241 -6.37 -8.07 -6.13
C ALA A 241 -6.08 -9.53 -5.75
N ASP A 242 -6.72 -10.03 -4.70
CA ASP A 242 -6.52 -11.38 -4.16
C ASP A 242 -6.94 -12.45 -5.17
N CYS A 243 -8.14 -12.32 -5.76
CA CYS A 243 -8.63 -13.27 -6.77
C CYS A 243 -7.99 -13.11 -8.14
N PHE A 244 -7.26 -12.02 -8.39
CA PHE A 244 -6.34 -11.88 -9.51
C PHE A 244 -5.11 -12.73 -9.22
N LYS A 245 -4.42 -12.51 -8.09
CA LYS A 245 -3.27 -13.32 -7.66
C LYS A 245 -3.59 -14.84 -7.64
N GLN A 246 -4.77 -15.24 -7.17
CA GLN A 246 -5.23 -16.64 -7.14
C GLN A 246 -5.57 -17.26 -8.50
N LYS A 247 -5.61 -16.49 -9.60
CA LYS A 247 -5.96 -17.00 -10.94
C LYS A 247 -4.90 -16.71 -12.01
N THR A 248 -3.84 -15.98 -11.66
CA THR A 248 -2.82 -15.53 -12.59
C THR A 248 -1.44 -15.99 -12.11
N ILE A 249 -0.74 -16.75 -12.94
CA ILE A 249 0.59 -17.29 -12.67
C ILE A 249 1.62 -16.65 -13.62
N ARG A 250 2.90 -16.64 -13.23
CA ARG A 250 4.00 -16.18 -14.08
C ARG A 250 4.72 -17.37 -14.73
N ALA A 251 5.46 -17.12 -15.81
CA ALA A 251 6.35 -18.15 -16.38
C ALA A 251 7.45 -18.58 -15.40
N GLU A 252 7.95 -17.66 -14.57
CA GLU A 252 8.91 -17.93 -13.49
C GLU A 252 8.32 -18.72 -12.30
N ASP A 253 6.99 -18.75 -12.15
CA ASP A 253 6.29 -19.47 -11.06
C ASP A 253 5.86 -20.89 -11.47
N LEU A 254 5.86 -21.23 -12.76
CA LEU A 254 5.55 -22.58 -13.25
C LEU A 254 6.63 -23.58 -12.80
N LEU A 255 6.22 -24.80 -12.45
CA LEU A 255 7.14 -25.94 -12.25
C LEU A 255 7.92 -26.21 -13.55
N GLU A 256 9.19 -26.61 -13.43
CA GLU A 256 10.10 -26.73 -14.59
C GLU A 256 9.59 -27.72 -15.64
N GLN A 257 9.01 -28.84 -15.21
CA GLN A 257 8.43 -29.88 -16.09
C GLN A 257 7.20 -29.39 -16.87
N ARG A 258 6.62 -28.23 -16.50
CA ARG A 258 5.53 -27.55 -17.23
C ARG A 258 6.02 -26.43 -18.14
N ARG A 259 7.32 -26.10 -18.16
CA ARG A 259 7.88 -25.00 -18.97
C ARG A 259 8.23 -25.46 -20.39
N HIS A 260 7.20 -25.77 -21.18
CA HIS A 260 7.37 -26.27 -22.54
C HIS A 260 7.95 -25.21 -23.49
N PHE A 261 9.12 -25.49 -24.05
CA PHE A 261 9.68 -24.76 -25.19
C PHE A 261 9.19 -25.38 -26.51
N ILE A 262 8.83 -24.53 -27.48
CA ILE A 262 8.30 -24.96 -28.77
C ILE A 262 9.45 -24.98 -29.78
N ASN A 263 10.12 -26.13 -29.88
CA ASN A 263 11.23 -26.40 -30.80
C ASN A 263 10.78 -27.34 -31.94
N PRO A 264 11.38 -27.28 -33.14
CA PRO A 264 11.16 -28.29 -34.17
C PRO A 264 11.70 -29.66 -33.72
N ASP A 265 11.12 -30.74 -34.25
CA ASP A 265 11.70 -32.09 -34.17
C ASP A 265 13.00 -32.12 -35.01
N PRO A 266 14.17 -32.46 -34.43
CA PRO A 266 15.44 -32.47 -35.15
C PRO A 266 15.55 -33.58 -36.20
N ASN A 267 14.65 -34.58 -36.19
CA ASN A 267 14.63 -35.67 -37.15
C ASN A 267 13.82 -35.35 -38.41
N GLN A 268 13.23 -34.15 -38.49
CA GLN A 268 12.36 -33.71 -39.56
C GLN A 268 12.88 -32.40 -40.18
N PRO A 269 12.61 -32.12 -41.47
CA PRO A 269 12.86 -30.79 -42.03
C PRO A 269 12.07 -29.74 -41.24
N ALA A 270 12.70 -28.59 -40.99
CA ALA A 270 12.12 -27.51 -40.21
C ALA A 270 12.16 -26.21 -41.01
N ASP A 271 11.00 -25.72 -41.44
CA ASP A 271 10.89 -24.40 -42.06
C ASP A 271 11.26 -23.32 -41.03
N PRO A 272 11.97 -22.25 -41.46
CA PRO A 272 12.19 -21.11 -40.58
C PRO A 272 10.87 -20.49 -40.14
N SER A 273 10.80 -20.16 -38.85
CA SER A 273 9.76 -19.35 -38.21
C SER A 273 10.42 -18.57 -37.08
N PRO A 274 10.11 -17.27 -36.90
CA PRO A 274 10.64 -16.47 -35.78
C PRO A 274 10.03 -16.86 -34.42
N LEU A 275 9.10 -17.82 -34.38
CA LEU A 275 8.43 -18.30 -33.18
C LEU A 275 9.03 -19.61 -32.61
N TRP A 276 9.94 -20.27 -33.33
CA TRP A 276 10.67 -21.42 -32.77
C TRP A 276 11.55 -20.97 -31.58
N GLY A 277 11.58 -21.79 -30.53
CA GLY A 277 12.25 -21.45 -29.27
C GLY A 277 11.43 -20.57 -28.31
N SER A 278 10.20 -20.18 -28.70
CA SER A 278 9.26 -19.53 -27.77
C SER A 278 8.81 -20.49 -26.66
N LEU A 279 8.46 -19.94 -25.49
CA LEU A 279 7.76 -20.68 -24.45
C LEU A 279 6.27 -20.76 -24.79
N LEU A 280 5.63 -21.88 -24.42
CA LEU A 280 4.19 -22.05 -24.54
C LEU A 280 3.36 -20.91 -23.89
N SER A 281 3.91 -20.26 -22.86
CA SER A 281 3.29 -19.11 -22.19
C SER A 281 3.27 -17.81 -23.01
N ASP A 282 4.09 -17.68 -24.06
CA ASP A 282 4.04 -16.55 -25.00
C ASP A 282 2.91 -16.67 -26.04
N LEU A 283 2.25 -17.84 -26.12
CA LEU A 283 1.00 -18.08 -26.85
C LEU A 283 -0.27 -17.80 -26.01
N LEU A 284 -0.17 -16.91 -25.01
CA LEU A 284 -1.30 -16.52 -24.16
C LEU A 284 -1.42 -14.99 -24.05
N PRO A 285 -2.63 -14.45 -23.81
CA PRO A 285 -2.78 -13.06 -23.39
C PRO A 285 -2.02 -12.78 -22.09
N GLN A 286 -1.05 -11.86 -22.13
CA GLN A 286 -0.19 -11.53 -20.99
C GLN A 286 -0.44 -10.13 -20.44
N ALA A 287 -0.52 -10.04 -19.11
CA ALA A 287 -0.68 -8.79 -18.37
C ALA A 287 0.59 -8.45 -17.57
N ARG A 288 0.91 -7.16 -17.47
CA ARG A 288 1.89 -6.63 -16.50
C ARG A 288 1.33 -6.77 -15.08
N THR A 289 2.17 -7.04 -14.09
CA THR A 289 1.78 -7.08 -12.67
C THR A 289 2.80 -6.39 -11.76
N ASP A 290 2.35 -5.87 -10.62
CA ASP A 290 3.21 -5.48 -9.48
C ASP A 290 3.31 -6.59 -8.41
N GLY A 291 2.80 -7.79 -8.72
CA GLY A 291 2.68 -8.92 -7.77
C GLY A 291 1.42 -8.87 -6.90
N ARG A 292 0.65 -7.79 -6.92
CA ARG A 292 -0.61 -7.61 -6.16
C ARG A 292 -1.78 -7.07 -7.00
N ARG A 293 -1.51 -6.47 -8.16
CA ARG A 293 -2.46 -5.75 -9.01
C ARG A 293 -2.12 -5.88 -10.49
N TYR A 294 -3.17 -5.96 -11.30
CA TYR A 294 -3.11 -5.79 -12.75
C TYR A 294 -2.49 -4.43 -13.13
N GLY A 295 -1.43 -4.46 -13.94
CA GLY A 295 -0.68 -3.29 -14.40
C GLY A 295 -1.05 -2.79 -15.79
N GLY A 296 -2.00 -3.45 -16.48
CA GLY A 296 -2.29 -3.25 -17.91
C GLY A 296 -1.76 -4.40 -18.78
N PRO A 297 -1.99 -4.37 -20.10
CA PRO A 297 -1.46 -5.35 -21.05
C PRO A 297 0.08 -5.36 -21.16
N ARG A 298 0.66 -6.50 -21.58
CA ARG A 298 2.00 -6.54 -22.18
C ARG A 298 1.96 -5.80 -23.52
N VAL A 299 3.02 -5.04 -23.82
CA VAL A 299 3.07 -4.21 -25.04
C VAL A 299 3.48 -5.08 -26.24
N ILE A 300 2.82 -4.84 -27.37
CA ILE A 300 3.13 -5.43 -28.67
C ILE A 300 3.90 -4.36 -29.47
N ASP A 301 4.93 -4.77 -30.20
CA ASP A 301 5.51 -3.98 -31.29
C ASP A 301 4.57 -4.07 -32.52
N PRO A 302 3.88 -2.99 -32.92
CA PRO A 302 2.92 -3.05 -34.03
C PRO A 302 3.58 -3.31 -35.38
N SER A 303 4.88 -3.01 -35.53
CA SER A 303 5.64 -3.18 -36.77
C SER A 303 6.12 -4.61 -36.99
N ARG A 304 6.35 -5.36 -35.91
CA ARG A 304 6.82 -6.76 -35.92
C ARG A 304 5.74 -7.78 -35.57
N ASN A 305 4.60 -7.32 -35.05
CA ASN A 305 3.55 -8.17 -34.47
C ASN A 305 4.05 -9.09 -33.33
N MET A 306 5.10 -8.66 -32.63
CA MET A 306 5.77 -9.43 -31.58
C MET A 306 5.69 -8.74 -30.22
N TRP A 307 5.93 -9.48 -29.15
CA TRP A 307 6.09 -8.92 -27.81
C TRP A 307 7.30 -7.98 -27.70
N THR A 308 7.16 -6.83 -27.04
CA THR A 308 8.30 -5.94 -26.78
C THR A 308 9.28 -6.54 -25.76
N GLN A 309 10.59 -6.34 -25.96
CA GLN A 309 11.67 -6.73 -25.04
C GLN A 309 11.78 -5.78 -23.83
N ASP A 310 10.75 -5.75 -22.98
CA ASP A 310 10.68 -4.93 -21.76
C ASP A 310 11.35 -5.72 -20.60
N VAL A 311 12.68 -5.69 -20.55
CA VAL A 311 13.58 -6.56 -19.74
C VAL A 311 13.27 -6.59 -18.23
N TRP A 312 12.58 -5.57 -17.70
CA TRP A 312 12.45 -5.31 -16.26
C TRP A 312 11.04 -5.52 -15.69
N ARG A 313 10.20 -6.35 -16.30
CA ARG A 313 8.80 -6.54 -15.86
C ARG A 313 8.35 -7.99 -15.81
N GLN A 314 7.71 -8.35 -14.69
CA GLN A 314 7.05 -9.63 -14.48
C GLN A 314 5.68 -9.64 -15.16
N TYR A 315 5.44 -10.65 -16.00
CA TYR A 315 4.19 -10.89 -16.71
C TYR A 315 3.41 -12.05 -16.10
N VAL A 316 2.08 -11.96 -16.19
CA VAL A 316 1.16 -13.03 -15.77
C VAL A 316 0.14 -13.34 -16.84
N PHE A 317 -0.29 -14.60 -16.86
CA PHE A 317 -1.36 -15.14 -17.69
C PHE A 317 -2.33 -15.95 -16.81
N LEU A 318 -3.52 -16.29 -17.31
CA LEU A 318 -4.47 -17.12 -16.56
C LEU A 318 -3.98 -18.56 -16.48
N GLU A 319 -3.90 -19.10 -15.26
CA GLU A 319 -3.47 -20.49 -15.03
C GLU A 319 -4.37 -21.50 -15.75
N SER A 320 -5.69 -21.30 -15.72
CA SER A 320 -6.64 -22.17 -16.42
C SER A 320 -6.45 -22.16 -17.95
N ALA A 321 -6.05 -21.02 -18.53
CA ALA A 321 -5.77 -20.94 -19.97
C ALA A 321 -4.45 -21.65 -20.32
N TYR A 322 -3.44 -21.54 -19.44
CA TYR A 322 -2.19 -22.30 -19.59
C TYR A 322 -2.45 -23.81 -19.55
N THR A 323 -3.22 -24.32 -18.58
CA THR A 323 -3.52 -25.75 -18.49
C THR A 323 -4.29 -26.26 -19.72
N THR A 324 -5.23 -25.50 -20.29
CA THR A 324 -5.90 -25.89 -21.55
C THR A 324 -4.90 -25.94 -22.71
N LEU A 325 -4.10 -24.89 -22.91
CA LEU A 325 -3.10 -24.83 -23.98
C LEU A 325 -2.02 -25.91 -23.84
N GLU A 326 -1.62 -26.24 -22.61
CA GLU A 326 -0.71 -27.35 -22.29
C GLU A 326 -1.32 -28.69 -22.65
N THR A 327 -2.59 -28.94 -22.35
CA THR A 327 -3.26 -30.18 -22.80
C THR A 327 -3.39 -30.27 -24.32
N GLU A 328 -3.60 -29.15 -25.01
CA GLU A 328 -3.66 -29.09 -26.48
C GLU A 328 -2.28 -29.36 -27.10
N TYR A 329 -1.23 -28.69 -26.63
CA TYR A 329 0.15 -28.88 -27.09
C TYR A 329 0.66 -30.31 -26.83
N LEU A 330 0.38 -30.87 -25.65
CA LEU A 330 0.77 -32.25 -25.32
C LEU A 330 -0.03 -33.28 -26.13
N ALA A 331 -1.31 -33.04 -26.44
CA ALA A 331 -2.08 -33.88 -27.36
C ALA A 331 -1.51 -33.80 -28.79
N LEU A 332 -1.20 -32.60 -29.27
CA LEU A 332 -0.56 -32.36 -30.57
C LEU A 332 0.77 -33.11 -30.67
N ARG A 333 1.66 -32.98 -29.67
CA ARG A 333 2.97 -33.69 -29.67
C ARG A 333 2.84 -35.22 -29.61
N ARG A 334 1.85 -35.75 -28.87
CA ARG A 334 1.58 -37.21 -28.80
C ARG A 334 1.11 -37.80 -30.13
N ALA A 335 0.56 -36.99 -31.04
CA ALA A 335 0.15 -37.44 -32.37
C ALA A 335 1.32 -37.51 -33.39
N THR A 336 2.55 -37.18 -32.98
CA THR A 336 3.75 -37.12 -33.85
C THR A 336 3.51 -36.43 -35.21
N PRO A 337 2.94 -35.20 -35.24
CA PRO A 337 2.69 -34.45 -36.46
C PRO A 337 4.00 -33.96 -37.10
N SER A 338 3.90 -33.53 -38.36
CA SER A 338 5.02 -32.88 -39.04
C SER A 338 5.36 -31.52 -38.40
N ASN A 339 6.63 -31.11 -38.49
CA ASN A 339 7.08 -29.76 -38.11
C ASN A 339 6.23 -28.65 -38.77
N THR A 340 5.73 -28.86 -39.99
CA THR A 340 4.82 -27.92 -40.68
C THR A 340 3.50 -27.73 -39.95
N VAL A 341 2.84 -28.81 -39.50
CA VAL A 341 1.57 -28.73 -38.76
C VAL A 341 1.76 -28.09 -37.38
N VAL A 342 2.90 -28.35 -36.72
CA VAL A 342 3.25 -27.67 -35.46
C VAL A 342 3.48 -26.17 -35.69
N LYS A 343 4.13 -25.78 -36.80
CA LYS A 343 4.33 -24.38 -37.21
C LYS A 343 3.01 -23.68 -37.53
N GLU A 344 2.13 -24.30 -38.32
CA GLU A 344 0.81 -23.75 -38.66
C GLU A 344 -0.05 -23.54 -37.40
N TRP A 345 -0.06 -24.49 -36.48
CA TRP A 345 -0.71 -24.36 -35.18
C TRP A 345 -0.11 -23.23 -34.33
N LEU A 346 1.23 -23.14 -34.27
CA LEU A 346 1.98 -22.13 -33.54
C LEU A 346 1.67 -20.72 -34.05
N GLU A 347 1.80 -20.50 -35.35
CA GLU A 347 1.58 -19.21 -36.01
C GLU A 347 0.10 -18.81 -35.94
N SER A 348 -0.82 -19.72 -36.25
CA SER A 348 -2.27 -19.46 -36.14
C SER A 348 -2.73 -19.20 -34.70
N THR A 349 -2.04 -19.71 -33.68
CA THR A 349 -2.35 -19.41 -32.27
C THR A 349 -1.78 -18.07 -31.85
N TYR A 350 -0.54 -17.76 -32.26
CA TYR A 350 0.10 -16.47 -31.99
C TYR A 350 -0.65 -15.29 -32.63
N GLU A 351 -1.12 -15.43 -33.87
CA GLU A 351 -1.90 -14.40 -34.56
C GLU A 351 -3.21 -14.08 -33.84
N LYS A 352 -3.96 -15.11 -33.39
CA LYS A 352 -5.20 -14.93 -32.62
C LYS A 352 -4.94 -14.17 -31.32
N VAL A 353 -3.86 -14.52 -30.61
CA VAL A 353 -3.46 -13.85 -29.36
C VAL A 353 -3.04 -12.40 -29.62
N MET A 354 -2.28 -12.14 -30.69
CA MET A 354 -1.85 -10.78 -31.03
C MET A 354 -3.00 -9.89 -31.52
N ALA A 355 -3.98 -10.43 -32.25
CA ALA A 355 -5.20 -9.71 -32.61
C ALA A 355 -6.01 -9.34 -31.36
N PHE A 356 -6.31 -10.31 -30.50
CA PHE A 356 -6.99 -10.11 -29.22
C PHE A 356 -6.27 -9.10 -28.31
N MET A 357 -4.94 -9.14 -28.26
CA MET A 357 -4.16 -8.23 -27.43
C MET A 357 -4.16 -6.79 -27.97
N LYS A 358 -4.31 -6.57 -29.29
CA LYS A 358 -4.55 -5.23 -29.86
C LYS A 358 -5.90 -4.67 -29.41
N GLU A 359 -6.99 -5.45 -29.50
CA GLU A 359 -8.31 -5.08 -28.96
C GLU A 359 -8.24 -4.71 -27.47
N ALA A 360 -7.52 -5.51 -26.68
CA ALA A 360 -7.37 -5.27 -25.23
C ALA A 360 -6.53 -4.02 -24.90
N ILE A 361 -5.53 -3.69 -25.72
CA ILE A 361 -4.73 -2.45 -25.60
C ILE A 361 -5.59 -1.23 -25.96
N GLU A 362 -6.35 -1.29 -27.05
CA GLU A 362 -7.27 -0.22 -27.47
C GLU A 362 -8.30 0.10 -26.36
N LEU A 363 -8.89 -0.94 -25.76
CA LEU A 363 -9.83 -0.79 -24.65
C LEU A 363 -9.22 -0.25 -23.35
N GLU A 364 -8.02 -0.69 -22.96
CA GLU A 364 -7.35 -0.13 -21.79
C GLU A 364 -7.00 1.35 -22.03
N ASN A 365 -6.57 1.72 -23.25
CA ASN A 365 -6.26 3.10 -23.64
C ASN A 365 -7.51 4.00 -23.64
N TRP A 366 -8.61 3.57 -24.27
CA TRP A 366 -9.89 4.29 -24.24
C TRP A 366 -10.39 4.50 -22.81
N ASN A 367 -10.38 3.44 -21.99
CA ASN A 367 -10.81 3.50 -20.58
C ASN A 367 -9.84 4.30 -19.68
N ALA A 368 -8.56 4.45 -20.07
CA ALA A 368 -7.59 5.32 -19.40
C ALA A 368 -7.73 6.80 -19.79
N ASN A 369 -8.30 7.08 -20.96
CA ASN A 369 -8.53 8.41 -21.53
C ASN A 369 -10.03 8.82 -21.49
N PRO A 370 -10.61 9.09 -20.29
CA PRO A 370 -11.96 9.66 -20.24
C PRO A 370 -11.94 11.04 -20.91
N SER A 371 -12.77 11.21 -21.95
CA SER A 371 -12.81 12.36 -22.88
C SER A 371 -13.18 13.69 -22.22
N LYS A 372 -12.27 14.19 -21.40
CA LYS A 372 -12.25 15.54 -20.86
C LYS A 372 -10.82 16.04 -20.89
N GLU A 373 -10.65 17.20 -21.51
CA GLU A 373 -9.50 18.06 -21.25
C GLU A 373 -9.39 18.23 -19.73
N LYS A 374 -8.34 17.65 -19.14
CA LYS A 374 -7.96 17.97 -17.77
C LYS A 374 -7.24 19.30 -17.86
N THR A 375 -7.99 20.40 -17.81
CA THR A 375 -7.44 21.73 -17.51
C THR A 375 -6.45 21.56 -16.37
N ASP A 376 -5.18 21.92 -16.57
CA ASP A 376 -4.18 21.61 -15.55
C ASP A 376 -4.24 22.60 -14.38
N TYR A 377 -5.21 22.32 -13.51
CA TYR A 377 -5.38 23.02 -12.25
C TYR A 377 -4.15 22.91 -11.35
N TYR A 378 -3.13 22.08 -11.62
CA TYR A 378 -1.90 22.11 -10.84
C TYR A 378 -1.16 23.43 -11.04
N GLN A 379 -0.80 23.76 -12.29
CA GLN A 379 -0.04 24.96 -12.61
C GLN A 379 -0.86 26.23 -12.30
N THR A 380 -2.11 26.31 -12.78
CA THR A 380 -2.97 27.49 -12.53
C THR A 380 -3.25 27.74 -11.04
N ARG A 381 -3.02 26.77 -10.15
CA ARG A 381 -3.07 26.96 -8.70
C ARG A 381 -1.72 27.31 -8.10
N ALA A 382 -0.60 26.92 -8.70
CA ALA A 382 0.72 27.38 -8.30
C ALA A 382 0.83 28.88 -8.57
N ASP A 383 0.69 29.30 -9.82
CA ASP A 383 0.79 30.69 -10.27
C ASP A 383 -0.04 31.65 -9.38
N PHE A 384 -1.32 31.31 -9.16
CA PHE A 384 -2.24 32.10 -8.35
C PHE A 384 -1.89 32.13 -6.85
N PHE A 385 -1.37 31.05 -6.26
CA PHE A 385 -0.99 31.07 -4.84
C PHE A 385 0.39 31.67 -4.62
N GLU A 386 1.28 31.61 -5.61
CA GLU A 386 2.60 32.27 -5.59
C GLU A 386 2.47 33.78 -5.73
N GLU A 387 1.67 34.27 -6.71
CA GLU A 387 1.32 35.71 -6.84
C GLU A 387 0.79 36.26 -5.51
N ARG A 388 -0.13 35.54 -4.86
CA ARG A 388 -0.75 35.99 -3.60
C ARG A 388 0.11 35.78 -2.37
N ALA A 389 1.14 34.93 -2.42
CA ALA A 389 2.16 34.80 -1.38
C ALA A 389 3.21 35.91 -1.47
N ALA A 390 3.63 36.27 -2.68
CA ALA A 390 4.49 37.43 -2.95
C ALA A 390 3.80 38.76 -2.60
N ALA A 391 2.47 38.85 -2.77
CA ALA A 391 1.66 40.02 -2.37
C ALA A 391 1.29 40.06 -0.87
N LEU A 392 2.01 39.34 0.00
CA LEU A 392 1.88 39.46 1.46
C LEU A 392 2.84 40.54 2.01
N ASP A 393 2.58 40.96 3.25
CA ASP A 393 3.49 41.77 4.04
C ASP A 393 3.90 40.98 5.31
N PRO A 394 5.20 40.65 5.50
CA PRO A 394 6.24 40.67 4.47
C PRO A 394 5.94 39.65 3.33
N PRO A 395 6.54 39.79 2.13
CA PRO A 395 6.33 38.86 1.02
C PRO A 395 6.82 37.44 1.38
N ILE A 396 6.17 36.39 0.87
CA ILE A 396 6.66 35.00 0.96
C ILE A 396 7.16 34.57 -0.41
N GLU A 397 8.43 34.18 -0.48
CA GLU A 397 9.09 33.77 -1.73
C GLU A 397 8.67 32.36 -2.19
N GLN A 398 8.99 32.05 -3.45
CA GLN A 398 8.55 30.81 -4.09
C GLN A 398 9.11 29.57 -3.38
N ASP A 399 10.43 29.44 -3.22
CA ASP A 399 11.03 28.23 -2.61
C ASP A 399 10.62 28.04 -1.15
N VAL A 400 10.49 29.13 -0.38
CA VAL A 400 9.91 29.15 0.97
C VAL A 400 8.47 28.59 0.94
N LEU A 401 7.62 29.04 0.02
CA LEU A 401 6.26 28.50 -0.13
C LEU A 401 6.28 27.01 -0.55
N TRP A 402 7.21 26.61 -1.42
CA TRP A 402 7.42 25.21 -1.79
C TRP A 402 7.93 24.34 -0.63
N ASN A 403 8.52 24.89 0.43
CA ASN A 403 8.85 24.14 1.65
C ASN A 403 7.61 23.77 2.48
N MET A 404 6.44 24.35 2.19
CA MET A 404 5.23 24.18 3.01
C MET A 404 4.36 23.01 2.52
N ALA A 405 4.13 22.03 3.39
CA ALA A 405 3.28 20.87 3.09
C ALA A 405 1.81 21.25 2.86
N ALA A 406 1.34 22.37 3.43
CA ALA A 406 -0.01 22.90 3.18
C ALA A 406 -0.17 23.29 1.69
N PHE A 407 0.74 24.12 1.16
CA PHE A 407 0.75 24.54 -0.24
C PHE A 407 0.82 23.34 -1.20
N ARG A 408 1.79 22.43 -1.03
CA ARG A 408 1.90 21.20 -1.84
C ARG A 408 0.64 20.31 -1.80
N ASN A 409 -0.19 20.41 -0.77
CA ASN A 409 -1.47 19.70 -0.69
C ASN A 409 -2.65 20.48 -1.32
N PHE A 410 -2.59 21.81 -1.34
CA PHE A 410 -3.58 22.65 -2.02
C PHE A 410 -3.44 22.62 -3.56
N LEU A 411 -2.24 22.41 -4.11
CA LEU A 411 -2.04 22.22 -5.56
C LEU A 411 -2.70 20.95 -6.10
N LYS A 412 -2.79 19.89 -5.28
CA LYS A 412 -3.40 18.60 -5.65
C LYS A 412 -4.93 18.66 -5.79
N ILE A 413 -5.57 19.78 -5.46
CA ILE A 413 -7.02 19.95 -5.49
C ILE A 413 -7.48 20.23 -6.93
N GLN A 414 -8.27 19.30 -7.49
CA GLN A 414 -8.77 19.34 -8.86
C GLN A 414 -9.96 20.29 -9.02
N SER A 415 -9.72 21.60 -8.86
CA SER A 415 -10.68 22.70 -9.03
C SER A 415 -9.93 24.03 -9.21
N PRO A 416 -10.50 25.03 -9.89
CA PRO A 416 -9.85 26.35 -10.03
C PRO A 416 -9.47 26.98 -8.68
N PRO A 417 -8.44 27.83 -8.65
CA PRO A 417 -8.15 28.66 -7.48
C PRO A 417 -9.29 29.64 -7.20
N THR A 418 -9.41 30.06 -5.95
CA THR A 418 -10.40 31.05 -5.47
C THR A 418 -9.87 31.76 -4.23
N GLU A 419 -10.30 33.00 -3.99
CA GLU A 419 -9.96 33.75 -2.75
C GLU A 419 -10.30 32.97 -1.47
N ARG A 420 -11.42 32.23 -1.45
CA ARG A 420 -11.77 31.37 -0.30
C ARG A 420 -10.79 30.21 -0.10
N SER A 421 -10.20 29.69 -1.17
CA SER A 421 -9.13 28.69 -1.06
C SER A 421 -7.78 29.33 -0.68
N TRP A 422 -7.50 30.55 -1.11
CA TRP A 422 -6.34 31.32 -0.67
C TRP A 422 -6.42 31.66 0.82
N ALA A 423 -7.51 32.24 1.32
CA ALA A 423 -7.69 32.55 2.74
C ALA A 423 -7.50 31.32 3.64
N ARG A 424 -7.94 30.14 3.19
CA ARG A 424 -7.72 28.87 3.90
C ARG A 424 -6.26 28.40 3.84
N LEU A 425 -5.57 28.61 2.71
CA LEU A 425 -4.14 28.31 2.59
C LEU A 425 -3.31 29.26 3.46
N ARG A 426 -3.54 30.58 3.36
CA ARG A 426 -2.91 31.66 4.15
C ARG A 426 -2.90 31.34 5.65
N ALA A 427 -4.06 30.93 6.19
CA ALA A 427 -4.20 30.53 7.59
C ALA A 427 -3.42 29.27 8.01
N GLN A 428 -2.95 28.46 7.05
CA GLN A 428 -2.12 27.26 7.28
C GLN A 428 -0.64 27.46 6.95
N ILE A 429 -0.26 28.51 6.21
CA ILE A 429 1.14 28.81 5.87
C ILE A 429 1.79 29.83 6.82
N LEU A 430 1.07 30.88 7.21
CA LEU A 430 1.63 31.94 8.07
C LEU A 430 2.21 31.44 9.41
N PRO A 431 1.58 30.47 10.14
CA PRO A 431 2.15 29.95 11.39
C PRO A 431 3.44 29.13 11.23
N TYR A 432 3.83 28.80 9.99
CA TYR A 432 4.99 27.97 9.66
C TYR A 432 5.99 28.70 8.74
N ARG A 433 5.90 30.03 8.65
CA ARG A 433 6.72 30.86 7.76
C ARG A 433 8.21 30.78 8.11
N GLN A 434 8.57 31.15 9.33
CA GLN A 434 9.97 31.16 9.82
C GLN A 434 10.66 29.81 9.65
N GLN A 435 9.92 28.72 9.88
CA GLN A 435 10.42 27.36 9.73
C GLN A 435 10.63 26.98 8.26
N ALA A 436 9.80 27.51 7.35
CA ALA A 436 9.98 27.31 5.90
C ALA A 436 11.18 28.09 5.36
N GLU A 437 11.46 29.26 5.93
CA GLU A 437 12.61 30.12 5.63
C GLU A 437 13.92 29.42 6.08
N GLN A 438 13.97 28.91 7.32
CA GLN A 438 15.08 28.08 7.82
C GLN A 438 15.34 26.81 6.97
N VAL A 439 14.29 26.21 6.41
CA VAL A 439 14.41 25.05 5.50
C VAL A 439 14.83 25.46 4.07
N CYS A 440 14.79 26.75 3.74
CA CYS A 440 15.36 27.32 2.51
C CYS A 440 16.85 27.60 2.71
N GLU A 441 17.18 28.39 3.73
CA GLU A 441 18.54 28.67 4.22
C GLU A 441 19.39 27.39 4.32
N TYR A 442 18.86 26.35 4.99
CA TYR A 442 19.49 25.03 5.05
C TYR A 442 19.85 24.45 3.66
N LYS A 443 19.00 24.60 2.65
CA LYS A 443 19.26 24.07 1.30
C LYS A 443 20.26 24.92 0.54
N GLU A 444 20.15 26.24 0.63
CA GLU A 444 21.09 27.18 0.01
C GLU A 444 22.51 26.90 0.53
N VAL A 445 22.69 26.87 1.85
CA VAL A 445 23.96 26.56 2.52
C VAL A 445 24.49 25.18 2.14
N MET A 446 23.65 24.13 2.19
CA MET A 446 24.10 22.77 1.86
C MET A 446 24.39 22.60 0.35
N ASN A 447 23.75 23.36 -0.53
CA ASN A 447 24.05 23.37 -1.96
C ASN A 447 25.39 24.06 -2.25
N ALA A 448 25.64 25.23 -1.66
CA ALA A 448 26.89 25.97 -1.81
C ALA A 448 28.10 25.18 -1.29
N VAL A 449 27.98 24.57 -0.10
CA VAL A 449 28.96 23.60 0.43
C VAL A 449 29.21 22.44 -0.53
N SER A 450 28.18 21.95 -1.23
CA SER A 450 28.30 20.87 -2.22
C SER A 450 28.85 21.32 -3.58
N LEU A 451 29.01 22.62 -3.82
CA LEU A 451 29.58 23.20 -5.04
C LEU A 451 31.01 23.74 -4.83
N GLY A 452 31.47 23.85 -3.58
CA GLY A 452 32.74 24.48 -3.24
C GLY A 452 32.72 25.99 -3.45
N ASP A 453 31.58 26.63 -3.12
CA ASP A 453 31.40 28.07 -3.28
C ASP A 453 31.99 28.84 -2.08
N ASP A 454 32.90 29.78 -2.36
CA ASP A 454 33.58 30.60 -1.35
C ASP A 454 32.75 31.85 -0.95
N ASP A 455 31.80 32.30 -1.78
CA ASP A 455 30.96 33.50 -1.55
C ASP A 455 29.79 33.21 -0.58
N MET A 456 30.11 32.69 0.61
CA MET A 456 29.16 32.25 1.64
C MET A 456 28.98 33.26 2.78
N ASP A 457 27.72 33.59 3.13
CA ASP A 457 27.39 34.52 4.22
C ASP A 457 27.99 34.12 5.58
N ASP A 458 28.49 35.11 6.34
CA ASP A 458 29.17 34.95 7.65
C ASP A 458 28.43 34.02 8.62
N ILE A 459 27.11 34.15 8.74
CA ILE A 459 26.25 33.37 9.66
C ILE A 459 26.26 31.87 9.28
N SER A 460 26.31 31.59 7.98
CA SER A 460 26.40 30.22 7.44
C SER A 460 27.79 29.63 7.70
N GLN A 461 28.85 30.44 7.54
CA GLN A 461 30.22 30.03 7.89
C GLN A 461 30.38 29.76 9.39
N GLU A 462 29.79 30.60 10.26
CA GLU A 462 29.78 30.42 11.71
C GLU A 462 29.07 29.11 12.09
N THR A 463 27.89 28.85 11.51
CA THR A 463 27.11 27.61 11.75
C THR A 463 27.88 26.35 11.36
N LEU A 464 28.57 26.37 10.20
CA LEU A 464 29.39 25.24 9.74
C LEU A 464 30.66 25.06 10.61
N THR A 465 31.29 26.17 11.03
CA THR A 465 32.45 26.17 11.93
C THR A 465 32.09 25.63 13.31
N SER A 466 30.92 26.02 13.84
CA SER A 466 30.33 25.50 15.08
C SER A 466 30.17 23.98 15.02
N TRP A 467 29.57 23.46 13.95
CA TRP A 467 29.45 22.01 13.74
C TRP A 467 30.81 21.31 13.69
N LEU A 468 31.80 21.88 13.00
CA LEU A 468 33.16 21.35 12.93
C LEU A 468 33.85 21.34 14.30
N ASN A 469 33.62 22.34 15.16
CA ASN A 469 34.15 22.36 16.52
C ASN A 469 33.55 21.24 17.38
N LEU A 470 32.23 21.05 17.33
CA LEU A 470 31.51 19.99 18.04
C LEU A 470 31.96 18.59 17.57
N LYS A 471 32.14 18.40 16.25
CA LYS A 471 32.76 17.18 15.68
C LYS A 471 34.19 16.99 16.20
N ARG A 472 35.02 18.04 16.18
CA ARG A 472 36.43 17.98 16.59
C ARG A 472 36.61 17.64 18.08
N HIS A 473 35.67 18.03 18.94
CA HIS A 473 35.62 17.66 20.36
C HIS A 473 35.27 16.17 20.57
N ARG A 474 34.28 15.66 19.81
CA ARG A 474 33.69 14.31 19.99
C ARG A 474 34.39 13.19 19.21
N GLN A 475 35.10 13.51 18.13
CA GLN A 475 35.74 12.53 17.23
C GLN A 475 36.77 11.59 17.89
N GLY A 476 37.22 11.87 19.12
CA GLY A 476 38.16 11.02 19.85
C GLY A 476 37.70 9.55 19.96
N ARG A 477 36.38 9.30 20.00
CA ARG A 477 35.81 7.95 20.01
C ARG A 477 36.01 7.15 18.71
N LYS A 478 36.17 7.82 17.57
CA LYS A 478 36.45 7.18 16.26
C LYS A 478 37.95 6.89 16.03
N LYS A 479 38.85 7.27 16.95
CA LYS A 479 40.30 7.00 16.86
C LYS A 479 40.67 5.69 17.55
N ILE A 480 41.83 5.13 17.20
CA ILE A 480 42.42 3.97 17.91
C ILE A 480 43.74 4.42 18.53
N PRO A 481 43.94 4.32 19.87
CA PRO A 481 42.93 3.93 20.87
C PRO A 481 41.80 4.96 21.01
N CYS A 482 40.60 4.49 21.38
CA CYS A 482 39.42 5.35 21.54
C CYS A 482 39.58 6.28 22.73
N HIS A 483 39.29 7.58 22.54
CA HIS A 483 39.33 8.58 23.60
C HIS A 483 37.96 9.27 23.76
N TYR A 484 37.31 9.04 24.89
CA TYR A 484 36.03 9.66 25.25
C TYR A 484 36.24 10.87 26.15
N GLN A 485 35.45 11.91 25.93
CA GLN A 485 35.37 13.06 26.81
C GLN A 485 34.70 12.68 28.16
N PRO A 486 34.88 13.46 29.24
CA PRO A 486 34.25 13.19 30.54
C PRO A 486 32.72 13.06 30.46
N GLU A 487 32.07 13.94 29.69
CA GLU A 487 30.63 13.90 29.44
C GLU A 487 30.17 12.63 28.71
N GLN A 488 30.93 12.18 27.70
CA GLN A 488 30.65 10.96 26.94
C GLN A 488 30.78 9.72 27.83
N THR A 489 31.85 9.66 28.63
CA THR A 489 32.12 8.57 29.57
C THR A 489 31.01 8.44 30.61
N PHE A 490 30.51 9.57 31.12
CA PHE A 490 29.37 9.61 32.04
C PHE A 490 28.09 9.06 31.40
N VAL A 491 27.76 9.50 30.18
CA VAL A 491 26.56 9.03 29.44
C VAL A 491 26.62 7.54 29.12
N LEU A 492 27.79 7.02 28.70
CA LEU A 492 28.01 5.58 28.49
C LEU A 492 27.77 4.78 29.79
N GLY A 493 28.23 5.29 30.93
CA GLY A 493 28.02 4.68 32.25
C GLY A 493 26.56 4.66 32.73
N VAL A 494 25.71 5.58 32.26
CA VAL A 494 24.25 5.50 32.44
C VAL A 494 23.64 4.47 31.48
N ALA A 495 24.06 4.49 30.21
CA ALA A 495 23.53 3.60 29.18
C ALA A 495 23.79 2.11 29.43
N GLN A 496 24.98 1.76 29.94
CA GLN A 496 25.30 0.39 30.33
C GLN A 496 24.37 -0.14 31.43
N LYS A 497 23.96 0.72 32.38
CA LYS A 497 23.05 0.35 33.47
C LYS A 497 21.62 0.13 32.98
N GLU A 498 21.07 1.06 32.20
CA GLU A 498 19.71 0.92 31.68
C GLU A 498 19.59 -0.19 30.62
N LEU A 499 20.63 -0.45 29.81
CA LEU A 499 20.66 -1.61 28.92
C LEU A 499 20.63 -2.92 29.71
N GLN A 500 21.46 -3.05 30.75
CA GLN A 500 21.48 -4.24 31.60
C GLN A 500 20.11 -4.44 32.27
N ARG A 501 19.50 -3.38 32.81
CA ARG A 501 18.14 -3.40 33.37
C ARG A 501 17.08 -3.85 32.36
N CYS A 502 17.17 -3.43 31.09
CA CYS A 502 16.26 -3.89 30.03
C CYS A 502 16.46 -5.38 29.71
N LEU A 503 17.71 -5.86 29.70
CA LEU A 503 18.04 -7.27 29.53
C LEU A 503 17.57 -8.13 30.71
N ASP A 504 17.74 -7.66 31.95
CA ASP A 504 17.33 -8.36 33.17
C ASP A 504 15.81 -8.43 33.30
N SER A 505 15.10 -7.39 32.84
CA SER A 505 13.63 -7.39 32.66
C SER A 505 13.19 -8.27 31.47
N GLY A 506 14.13 -8.70 30.64
CA GLY A 506 13.91 -9.47 29.41
C GLY A 506 13.05 -8.74 28.38
N VAL A 507 13.25 -7.44 28.20
CA VAL A 507 12.54 -6.61 27.19
C VAL A 507 12.63 -7.27 25.81
N ALA A 508 11.55 -7.21 25.03
CA ALA A 508 11.52 -7.78 23.69
C ALA A 508 12.56 -7.12 22.76
N ASP A 509 13.21 -7.90 21.90
CA ASP A 509 14.32 -7.41 21.07
C ASP A 509 13.91 -6.27 20.11
N GLU A 510 12.64 -6.22 19.68
CA GLU A 510 12.10 -5.11 18.87
C GLU A 510 12.05 -3.75 19.62
N ASP A 511 11.94 -3.79 20.96
CA ASP A 511 11.84 -2.61 21.81
C ASP A 511 13.17 -2.23 22.44
N LEU A 512 14.07 -3.20 22.61
CA LEU A 512 15.28 -3.08 23.42
C LEU A 512 16.13 -1.84 23.09
N LEU A 513 16.27 -1.47 21.81
CA LEU A 513 16.99 -0.27 21.39
C LEU A 513 16.28 1.01 21.84
N LEU A 514 15.01 1.19 21.45
CA LEU A 514 14.27 2.44 21.68
C LEU A 514 13.89 2.62 23.15
N LEU A 515 13.59 1.54 23.88
CA LEU A 515 13.30 1.59 25.31
C LEU A 515 14.57 1.86 26.13
N THR A 516 15.72 1.28 25.78
CA THR A 516 17.00 1.63 26.44
C THR A 516 17.31 3.11 26.24
N LEU A 517 17.21 3.64 25.01
CA LEU A 517 17.40 5.07 24.75
C LEU A 517 16.39 5.95 25.52
N HIS A 518 15.12 5.55 25.59
CA HIS A 518 14.12 6.27 26.38
C HIS A 518 14.47 6.30 27.87
N ASN A 519 14.83 5.15 28.45
CA ASN A 519 15.19 5.01 29.84
C ASN A 519 16.45 5.83 30.19
N VAL A 520 17.48 5.83 29.34
CA VAL A 520 18.67 6.68 29.51
C VAL A 520 18.31 8.15 29.50
N TYR A 521 17.45 8.60 28.58
CA TYR A 521 17.02 10.00 28.53
C TYR A 521 16.27 10.40 29.81
N ILE A 522 15.34 9.57 30.28
CA ILE A 522 14.58 9.84 31.51
C ILE A 522 15.49 9.83 32.75
N ALA A 523 16.36 8.84 32.90
CA ALA A 523 17.32 8.74 33.99
C ALA A 523 18.29 9.93 34.01
N TYR A 524 18.85 10.31 32.84
CA TYR A 524 19.75 11.46 32.74
C TYR A 524 19.06 12.77 33.12
N GLN A 525 17.80 12.98 32.73
CA GLN A 525 17.07 14.20 33.11
C GLN A 525 16.78 14.28 34.62
N GLN A 526 16.73 13.15 35.33
CA GLN A 526 16.53 13.09 36.79
C GLN A 526 17.84 13.33 37.59
N ILE A 527 19.00 13.39 36.94
CA ILE A 527 20.27 13.68 37.62
C ILE A 527 20.39 15.18 37.91
N GLU A 528 20.53 15.51 39.19
CA GLU A 528 20.80 16.86 39.70
C GLU A 528 22.22 17.32 39.34
N ASN A 529 23.23 16.55 39.75
CA ASN A 529 24.65 16.84 39.51
C ASN A 529 25.10 16.31 38.14
N ARG A 530 24.74 17.02 37.08
CA ARG A 530 25.12 16.69 35.69
C ARG A 530 26.61 17.01 35.44
N PRO A 531 27.32 16.24 34.60
CA PRO A 531 28.68 16.57 34.20
C PRO A 531 28.75 17.93 33.49
N ILE A 532 29.87 18.63 33.63
CA ILE A 532 30.17 19.86 32.88
C ILE A 532 30.88 19.45 31.59
N GLY A 533 30.36 19.87 30.44
CA GLY A 533 30.88 19.49 29.12
C GLY A 533 30.59 20.53 28.04
N LEU A 534 30.85 20.17 26.78
CA LEU A 534 30.52 21.00 25.61
C LEU A 534 29.17 20.58 25.01
N ASN A 535 28.18 21.48 25.08
CA ASN A 535 26.82 21.24 24.58
C ASN A 535 26.73 21.33 23.05
N TYR A 536 25.63 20.83 22.49
CA TYR A 536 25.29 20.94 21.06
C TYR A 536 25.08 22.39 20.57
N ASP A 537 24.98 23.35 21.49
CA ASP A 537 24.86 24.80 21.25
C ASP A 537 26.16 25.54 21.61
N GLU A 538 27.30 24.84 21.56
CA GLU A 538 28.67 25.26 21.97
C GLU A 538 28.81 25.81 23.40
N THR A 539 27.73 25.94 24.17
CA THR A 539 27.82 26.40 25.56
C THR A 539 28.57 25.39 26.42
N ARG A 540 29.51 25.89 27.23
CA ARG A 540 30.16 25.12 28.31
C ARG A 540 29.35 25.28 29.59
N GLY A 541 28.93 24.17 30.17
CA GLY A 541 28.08 24.17 31.37
C GLY A 541 27.52 22.77 31.66
N PRO A 542 26.44 22.67 32.46
CA PRO A 542 25.74 21.40 32.69
C PRO A 542 25.33 20.77 31.36
N TYR A 543 25.75 19.53 31.15
CA TYR A 543 25.68 18.89 29.85
C TYR A 543 24.25 18.57 29.39
N LYS A 544 23.99 18.77 28.10
CA LYS A 544 22.71 18.56 27.41
C LYS A 544 22.90 17.47 26.34
N LEU A 545 22.10 16.41 26.42
CA LEU A 545 22.14 15.29 25.48
C LEU A 545 21.88 15.73 24.02
N SER A 546 22.72 15.25 23.11
CA SER A 546 22.64 15.39 21.65
C SER A 546 22.23 14.07 20.97
N LEU A 547 21.89 14.12 19.67
CA LEU A 547 21.65 12.89 18.91
C LEU A 547 22.92 12.08 18.65
N ASP A 548 24.11 12.68 18.65
CA ASP A 548 25.37 11.92 18.65
C ASP A 548 25.51 11.07 19.93
N ASP A 549 24.99 11.52 21.08
CA ASP A 549 25.01 10.69 22.30
C ASP A 549 24.11 9.46 22.18
N ALA A 550 22.94 9.60 21.52
CA ALA A 550 22.07 8.46 21.23
C ALA A 550 22.71 7.49 20.22
N ARG A 551 23.37 8.03 19.18
CA ARG A 551 24.15 7.24 18.21
C ARG A 551 25.30 6.49 18.89
N MET A 552 26.07 7.18 19.73
CA MET A 552 27.17 6.64 20.53
C MET A 552 26.70 5.52 21.47
N ILE A 553 25.50 5.60 22.05
CA ILE A 553 24.96 4.50 22.86
C ILE A 553 24.63 3.27 22.01
N VAL A 554 24.04 3.45 20.83
CA VAL A 554 23.78 2.33 19.90
C VAL A 554 25.10 1.66 19.51
N GLU A 555 26.07 2.44 19.02
CA GLU A 555 27.38 1.97 18.53
C GLU A 555 28.24 1.36 19.65
N ASP A 556 28.47 2.09 20.74
CA ASP A 556 29.52 1.77 21.73
C ASP A 556 28.98 0.98 22.95
N VAL A 557 27.66 0.77 23.08
CA VAL A 557 27.02 0.03 24.19
C VAL A 557 26.11 -1.11 23.72
N ILE A 558 25.23 -0.87 22.73
CA ILE A 558 24.26 -1.89 22.29
C ILE A 558 24.89 -2.86 21.29
N GLU A 559 25.58 -2.40 20.24
CA GLU A 559 26.33 -3.29 19.32
C GLU A 559 27.42 -4.08 20.07
N ALA A 560 28.03 -3.48 21.10
CA ALA A 560 29.02 -4.14 21.97
C ALA A 560 28.45 -5.26 22.87
N ARG A 561 27.12 -5.41 22.97
CA ARG A 561 26.43 -6.48 23.70
C ARG A 561 25.57 -7.39 22.82
N ILE A 562 25.24 -6.96 21.60
CA ILE A 562 24.43 -7.70 20.64
C ILE A 562 25.06 -7.53 19.26
N GLU A 563 25.63 -8.61 18.74
CA GLU A 563 26.32 -8.61 17.43
C GLU A 563 25.35 -8.18 16.30
N PRO A 564 25.62 -7.09 15.55
CA PRO A 564 24.67 -6.55 14.56
C PRO A 564 24.32 -7.51 13.41
N THR A 565 25.25 -8.39 13.08
CA THR A 565 25.13 -9.46 12.07
C THR A 565 24.26 -10.64 12.50
N SER A 566 24.03 -10.82 13.80
CA SER A 566 23.18 -11.90 14.32
C SER A 566 21.71 -11.67 13.99
N GLN A 567 20.91 -12.75 13.99
CA GLN A 567 19.45 -12.66 13.85
C GLN A 567 18.84 -11.68 14.88
N ARG A 568 19.35 -11.71 16.12
CA ARG A 568 18.95 -10.81 17.21
C ARG A 568 19.31 -9.35 16.90
N GLY A 569 20.54 -9.10 16.45
CA GLY A 569 20.98 -7.77 16.00
C GLY A 569 20.11 -7.21 14.88
N SER A 570 19.77 -8.03 13.88
CA SER A 570 18.85 -7.63 12.80
C SER A 570 17.48 -7.17 13.31
N VAL A 571 16.93 -7.83 14.35
CA VAL A 571 15.69 -7.38 15.02
C VAL A 571 15.91 -6.06 15.77
N VAL A 572 16.92 -5.98 16.64
CA VAL A 572 17.20 -4.81 17.51
C VAL A 572 17.52 -3.54 16.70
N PHE A 573 18.37 -3.65 15.68
CA PHE A 573 18.92 -2.49 14.97
C PHE A 573 18.12 -2.09 13.72
N CYS A 574 17.61 -3.06 12.94
CA CYS A 574 17.17 -2.81 11.55
C CYS A 574 15.64 -2.81 11.34
N HIS A 575 14.83 -2.99 12.40
CA HIS A 575 13.37 -3.02 12.30
C HIS A 575 12.68 -1.71 12.71
N LEU A 576 13.43 -0.61 12.83
CA LEU A 576 12.90 0.70 13.21
C LEU A 576 12.08 1.33 12.08
N ARG A 577 10.94 1.94 12.43
CA ARG A 577 10.05 2.64 11.50
C ARG A 577 10.06 4.16 11.76
N CYS A 578 10.10 4.94 10.68
CA CYS A 578 9.97 6.40 10.73
C CYS A 578 8.52 6.81 11.08
N ARG A 579 8.33 7.75 12.02
CA ARG A 579 7.00 8.29 12.38
C ARG A 579 6.42 9.24 11.31
N GLY A 580 7.25 9.81 10.45
CA GLY A 580 6.84 10.59 9.27
C GLY A 580 6.21 9.73 8.16
N CYS A 581 6.61 8.45 8.04
CA CYS A 581 6.10 7.51 7.04
C CYS A 581 4.70 6.95 7.37
N ARG A 582 3.68 7.81 7.37
CA ARG A 582 2.28 7.43 7.69
C ARG A 582 1.53 6.71 6.54
N ARG A 583 2.24 6.03 5.64
CA ARG A 583 1.68 5.29 4.48
C ARG A 583 1.39 3.83 4.84
N ARG A 584 0.11 3.43 4.78
CA ARG A 584 -0.35 2.05 5.02
C ARG A 584 0.19 1.00 4.03
N ASP A 585 0.75 1.44 2.91
CA ASP A 585 1.27 0.62 1.82
C ASP A 585 2.81 0.64 1.72
N PHE A 586 3.50 1.27 2.68
CA PHE A 586 4.96 1.42 2.69
C PHE A 586 5.54 1.11 4.07
N THR A 587 5.80 -0.17 4.33
CA THR A 587 6.42 -0.69 5.55
C THR A 587 7.93 -0.88 5.36
N LYS A 588 8.66 0.18 5.00
CA LYS A 588 10.14 0.14 5.02
C LYS A 588 10.63 0.35 6.46
N THR A 589 11.47 -0.56 6.92
CA THR A 589 12.28 -0.40 8.14
C THR A 589 13.67 0.14 7.80
N TRP A 590 14.37 0.59 8.83
CA TRP A 590 15.63 1.32 8.75
C TRP A 590 16.53 0.95 9.94
N SER A 591 17.84 1.15 9.81
CA SER A 591 18.72 1.22 10.98
C SER A 591 18.51 2.53 11.75
N PHE A 592 19.11 2.67 12.94
CA PHE A 592 19.03 3.92 13.71
C PHE A 592 19.60 5.12 12.92
N THR A 593 20.75 4.96 12.26
CA THR A 593 21.38 6.02 11.44
C THR A 593 20.60 6.28 10.15
N ASP A 594 20.27 5.24 9.37
CA ASP A 594 19.55 5.42 8.10
C ASP A 594 18.17 6.07 8.31
N ALA A 595 17.53 5.84 9.47
CA ALA A 595 16.24 6.45 9.79
C ALA A 595 16.34 7.97 9.94
N PHE A 596 17.41 8.48 10.56
CA PHE A 596 17.65 9.92 10.69
C PHE A 596 18.10 10.55 9.37
N GLU A 597 18.94 9.88 8.56
CA GLU A 597 19.25 10.30 7.19
C GLU A 597 17.98 10.42 6.33
N HIS A 598 17.09 9.42 6.41
CA HIS A 598 15.80 9.43 5.74
C HIS A 598 14.88 10.56 6.23
N ILE A 599 14.80 10.78 7.54
CA ILE A 599 14.02 11.88 8.12
C ILE A 599 14.53 13.22 7.60
N LEU A 600 15.84 13.46 7.56
CA LEU A 600 16.43 14.66 7.00
C LEU A 600 16.05 14.84 5.52
N ALA A 601 16.38 13.83 4.69
CA ALA A 601 16.18 13.90 3.24
C ALA A 601 14.71 13.89 2.77
N THR A 602 13.77 13.41 3.60
CA THR A 602 12.36 13.19 3.18
C THR A 602 11.33 13.98 3.98
N HIS A 603 11.64 14.36 5.23
CA HIS A 603 10.68 14.93 6.17
C HIS A 603 11.10 16.28 6.75
N ALA A 604 12.39 16.52 6.98
CA ALA A 604 12.88 17.82 7.47
C ALA A 604 12.79 18.92 6.39
N ILE A 605 12.93 18.55 5.11
CA ILE A 605 12.74 19.43 3.95
C ILE A 605 11.29 19.93 3.72
N LEU A 606 10.40 19.76 4.72
CA LEU A 606 8.99 20.15 4.67
C LEU A 606 8.51 20.65 6.04
N VAL A 607 7.72 21.72 6.03
CA VAL A 607 7.09 22.28 7.24
C VAL A 607 5.57 22.21 7.21
N GLY A 608 4.96 22.33 8.39
CA GLY A 608 3.51 22.43 8.58
C GLY A 608 3.00 21.64 9.78
N GLU A 609 1.71 21.79 10.08
CA GLU A 609 1.05 21.27 11.27
C GLU A 609 1.33 19.77 11.55
N GLY A 610 2.25 19.47 12.48
CA GLY A 610 2.64 18.09 12.85
C GLY A 610 3.72 17.46 11.97
N ILE A 611 4.52 18.30 11.30
CA ILE A 611 5.72 17.94 10.54
C ILE A 611 6.91 18.65 11.19
N GLU A 612 7.10 18.45 12.51
CA GLU A 612 8.13 19.15 13.29
C GLU A 612 9.57 18.63 13.03
N PHE A 613 9.74 17.85 11.95
CA PHE A 613 11.01 17.28 11.50
C PHE A 613 11.96 18.35 10.93
N TRP A 614 11.44 19.53 10.56
CA TRP A 614 12.21 20.69 10.09
C TRP A 614 13.36 21.07 11.03
N ARG A 615 13.22 20.80 12.34
CA ARG A 615 14.26 21.04 13.34
C ARG A 615 15.57 20.29 13.08
N PHE A 616 15.54 19.23 12.28
CA PHE A 616 16.72 18.47 11.85
C PHE A 616 17.44 19.07 10.63
N ALA A 617 16.82 20.01 9.91
CA ALA A 617 17.42 20.71 8.77
C ALA A 617 18.31 21.86 9.28
N VAL A 618 19.48 21.50 9.79
CA VAL A 618 20.54 22.43 10.25
C VAL A 618 21.80 22.15 9.43
N PRO A 619 22.52 23.17 8.91
CA PRO A 619 23.73 22.97 8.12
C PRO A 619 24.82 22.14 8.81
N PHE A 620 25.60 21.42 8.00
CA PHE A 620 26.74 20.63 8.44
C PHE A 620 27.68 20.32 7.26
N MET A 621 28.95 20.04 7.53
CA MET A 621 29.87 19.58 6.48
C MET A 621 29.65 18.09 6.19
N GLN A 622 29.35 17.75 4.94
CA GLN A 622 29.41 16.37 4.45
C GLN A 622 30.86 16.01 4.12
N GLU A 623 31.32 14.83 4.55
CA GLU A 623 32.58 14.27 4.06
C GLU A 623 32.31 13.59 2.72
N GLU A 624 32.91 14.08 1.63
CA GLU A 624 32.87 13.38 0.36
C GLU A 624 33.58 12.03 0.48
N ALA A 625 32.98 11.02 -0.14
CA ALA A 625 33.60 9.72 -0.29
C ALA A 625 34.12 9.60 -1.72
N ASP A 626 35.44 9.80 -1.90
CA ASP A 626 36.18 9.57 -3.15
C ASP A 626 35.89 8.19 -3.78
N TRP A 627 35.42 7.25 -2.97
CA TRP A 627 35.06 5.90 -3.37
C TRP A 627 33.73 5.46 -2.74
N ARG A 628 32.90 4.76 -3.52
CA ARG A 628 31.73 4.05 -2.98
C ARG A 628 32.17 2.62 -2.63
N PRO A 629 32.34 2.27 -1.34
CA PRO A 629 32.73 0.92 -0.95
C PRO A 629 31.71 -0.12 -1.43
N ALA A 630 32.19 -1.33 -1.72
CA ALA A 630 31.34 -2.42 -2.18
C ALA A 630 30.38 -2.89 -1.07
N PRO A 631 29.21 -3.48 -1.38
CA PRO A 631 28.23 -3.93 -0.37
C PRO A 631 28.72 -5.00 0.63
N SER A 632 29.95 -5.50 0.49
CA SER A 632 30.66 -6.37 1.43
C SER A 632 31.34 -5.60 2.57
N GLU A 633 31.64 -4.32 2.41
CA GLU A 633 32.44 -3.51 3.35
C GLU A 633 31.54 -2.74 4.33
N VAL A 634 30.75 -3.49 5.12
CA VAL A 634 29.73 -2.96 6.05
C VAL A 634 30.27 -1.85 6.99
N ASN A 635 31.56 -1.91 7.35
CA ASN A 635 32.20 -0.95 8.23
C ASN A 635 32.68 0.33 7.52
N ALA A 636 32.94 0.31 6.22
CA ALA A 636 33.45 1.48 5.48
C ALA A 636 32.40 2.62 5.43
N THR A 637 31.12 2.27 5.47
CA THR A 637 30.01 3.23 5.51
C THR A 637 29.80 3.95 6.84
N LYS A 638 30.49 3.58 7.94
CA LYS A 638 30.32 4.23 9.26
C LYS A 638 31.14 5.53 9.46
N SER A 639 32.01 5.91 8.51
CA SER A 639 32.83 7.13 8.62
C SER A 639 32.01 8.41 8.40
N ILE A 640 31.32 8.50 7.26
CA ILE A 640 30.69 9.70 6.69
C ILE A 640 29.53 10.20 7.56
N ASP A 641 29.63 11.43 8.06
CA ASP A 641 28.48 12.09 8.70
C ASP A 641 27.52 12.69 7.64
N ARG A 642 26.36 12.05 7.42
CA ARG A 642 25.29 12.49 6.50
C ARG A 642 24.10 13.18 7.18
N PHE A 643 24.25 13.50 8.46
CA PHE A 643 23.23 14.10 9.30
C PHE A 643 23.92 14.97 10.36
N PRO A 644 23.34 16.09 10.82
CA PRO A 644 23.96 17.01 11.78
C PRO A 644 23.97 16.46 13.23
N TRP A 645 24.57 15.28 13.45
CA TRP A 645 24.52 14.54 14.73
C TRP A 645 24.95 15.35 15.95
N TYR A 646 25.97 16.20 15.79
CA TYR A 646 26.65 16.90 16.89
C TYR A 646 25.93 18.17 17.37
N SER A 647 25.24 18.88 16.47
CA SER A 647 24.48 20.12 16.76
C SER A 647 23.00 19.86 17.08
N GLN A 648 22.52 18.63 16.91
CA GLN A 648 21.12 18.28 17.16
C GLN A 648 20.84 17.84 18.60
N PRO A 649 19.87 18.44 19.31
CA PRO A 649 19.47 18.03 20.65
C PRO A 649 18.73 16.68 20.64
N TRP A 650 18.94 15.85 21.65
CA TRP A 650 18.16 14.62 21.84
C TRP A 650 16.71 14.98 22.27
N PRO A 651 15.68 14.63 21.48
CA PRO A 651 14.29 14.89 21.82
C PRO A 651 13.72 13.83 22.78
N ARG A 652 12.88 14.25 23.75
CA ARG A 652 12.21 13.35 24.72
C ARG A 652 11.42 12.23 24.02
N CYS A 653 10.78 12.54 22.89
CA CYS A 653 10.20 11.56 21.99
C CYS A 653 11.03 11.48 20.72
N LEU A 654 11.77 10.38 20.52
CA LEU A 654 12.46 10.11 19.26
C LEU A 654 11.45 9.97 18.10
N PRO A 655 11.81 10.37 16.86
CA PRO A 655 10.93 10.28 15.68
C PRO A 655 10.76 8.84 15.14
N LEU A 656 11.11 7.84 15.95
CA LEU A 656 11.23 6.41 15.59
C LEU A 656 10.21 5.55 16.36
N VAL A 657 9.88 4.40 15.80
CA VAL A 657 8.80 3.50 16.23
C VAL A 657 9.27 2.04 16.07
N PRO A 658 9.04 1.12 17.04
CA PRO A 658 9.48 -0.27 16.94
C PRO A 658 8.70 -1.08 15.87
N GLY A 659 9.23 -2.24 15.50
CA GLY A 659 8.81 -3.04 14.34
C GLY A 659 7.32 -3.38 14.29
N HIS A 660 6.74 -3.78 15.41
CA HIS A 660 5.32 -4.13 15.57
C HIS A 660 4.35 -2.94 15.61
N ARG A 661 4.82 -1.69 15.84
CA ARG A 661 3.93 -0.52 15.97
C ARG A 661 3.72 0.20 14.64
N GLU A 662 2.47 0.52 14.33
CA GLU A 662 2.08 1.10 13.04
C GLU A 662 2.10 2.64 13.05
N SER A 663 3.11 3.27 12.42
CA SER A 663 3.29 4.74 12.37
C SER A 663 2.08 5.54 11.88
N TRP A 664 1.18 4.93 11.08
CA TRP A 664 -0.05 5.60 10.63
C TRP A 664 -1.17 5.62 11.69
N ALA A 665 -1.13 4.73 12.68
CA ALA A 665 -2.08 4.69 13.79
C ALA A 665 -1.71 5.67 14.91
N LEU A 666 -0.43 6.02 15.03
CA LEU A 666 0.08 7.01 15.99
C LEU A 666 -0.31 8.45 15.61
N GLY A 667 -0.27 9.35 16.60
CA GLY A 667 -0.45 10.78 16.41
C GLY A 667 0.66 11.45 15.59
N LYS A 668 0.47 12.74 15.28
CA LYS A 668 1.53 13.62 14.76
C LYS A 668 2.74 13.57 15.70
N TRP A 669 3.97 13.63 15.18
CA TRP A 669 5.16 13.64 16.03
C TRP A 669 5.42 15.04 16.57
N GLN A 670 5.85 15.11 17.83
CA GLN A 670 6.38 16.32 18.46
C GLN A 670 7.56 15.92 19.36
N PRO A 671 8.69 16.66 19.36
CA PRO A 671 9.91 16.26 20.08
C PRO A 671 9.78 16.28 21.61
N SER A 672 8.84 17.07 22.15
CA SER A 672 8.61 17.29 23.58
C SER A 672 7.51 16.40 24.18
N ILE A 673 6.75 15.65 23.37
CA ILE A 673 5.57 14.93 23.86
C ILE A 673 5.97 13.79 24.81
N SER A 674 5.26 13.68 25.94
CA SER A 674 5.46 12.60 26.91
C SER A 674 4.49 11.45 26.66
N GLU A 675 4.64 10.77 25.53
CA GLU A 675 3.95 9.51 25.28
C GLU A 675 4.58 8.39 26.12
N THR A 676 3.75 7.60 26.82
CA THR A 676 4.20 6.38 27.48
C THR A 676 4.72 5.39 26.43
N TYR A 677 5.88 4.79 26.69
CA TYR A 677 6.34 3.67 25.86
C TYR A 677 5.33 2.52 25.97
N VAL A 678 5.06 1.84 24.85
CA VAL A 678 4.18 0.67 24.81
C VAL A 678 5.04 -0.47 24.29
N GLU A 679 5.43 -1.34 25.22
CA GLU A 679 6.23 -2.53 24.97
C GLU A 679 5.42 -3.61 24.26
N LEU A 680 6.09 -4.46 23.49
CA LEU A 680 5.52 -5.67 22.95
C LEU A 680 5.25 -6.67 24.09
N GLU A 681 3.98 -6.94 24.35
CA GLU A 681 3.58 -7.99 25.29
C GLU A 681 4.28 -9.32 24.94
N LYS A 682 5.04 -9.86 25.91
CA LYS A 682 5.59 -11.21 25.81
C LYS A 682 4.41 -12.17 25.60
N PRO A 683 4.43 -13.03 24.57
CA PRO A 683 3.41 -14.04 24.44
C PRO A 683 3.49 -14.99 25.66
N PRO A 684 2.38 -15.50 26.19
CA PRO A 684 2.45 -16.66 27.07
C PRO A 684 3.16 -17.79 26.32
N THR A 685 4.06 -18.50 26.98
CA THR A 685 4.89 -19.56 26.38
C THR A 685 4.12 -20.87 26.18
N ILE A 686 2.99 -20.79 25.48
CA ILE A 686 2.09 -21.89 25.17
C ILE A 686 2.11 -22.10 23.66
N SER A 687 2.63 -23.25 23.20
CA SER A 687 2.60 -23.62 21.78
C SER A 687 1.15 -23.88 21.34
N ALA A 688 0.79 -23.50 20.12
CA ALA A 688 -0.52 -23.82 19.53
C ALA A 688 -0.89 -25.32 19.60
N PHE A 689 0.13 -26.20 19.63
CA PHE A 689 -0.02 -27.66 19.67
C PHE A 689 0.11 -28.26 21.09
N GLN A 690 0.38 -27.45 22.10
CA GLN A 690 0.59 -27.93 23.47
C GLN A 690 -0.71 -28.46 24.08
N GLY A 691 -0.67 -29.68 24.64
CA GLY A 691 -1.87 -30.32 25.19
C GLY A 691 -2.89 -30.74 24.12
N ARG A 692 -2.44 -30.97 22.88
CA ARG A 692 -3.25 -31.45 21.76
C ARG A 692 -2.57 -32.63 21.07
N GLY A 693 -3.37 -33.47 20.41
CA GLY A 693 -2.88 -34.58 19.57
C GLY A 693 -3.53 -34.54 18.18
N PRO A 694 -2.93 -35.14 17.14
CA PRO A 694 -3.52 -35.15 15.81
C PRO A 694 -4.79 -36.00 15.79
N ALA A 695 -5.87 -35.47 15.21
CA ALA A 695 -7.14 -36.19 15.11
C ALA A 695 -7.00 -37.46 14.24
N PRO A 696 -7.61 -38.59 14.64
CA PRO A 696 -7.68 -39.79 13.79
C PRO A 696 -8.56 -39.52 12.56
N ASN A 697 -8.26 -40.19 11.46
CA ASN A 697 -9.05 -40.16 10.22
C ASN A 697 -9.10 -41.57 9.60
N SER A 698 -9.77 -41.71 8.45
CA SER A 698 -9.89 -43.00 7.74
C SER A 698 -8.66 -43.37 6.90
N LEU A 699 -7.48 -42.80 7.19
CA LEU A 699 -6.22 -43.05 6.47
C LEU A 699 -5.21 -43.69 7.43
N ALA A 700 -4.34 -44.54 6.89
CA ALA A 700 -3.25 -45.12 7.65
C ALA A 700 -2.31 -44.02 8.18
N ASP A 701 -1.83 -44.16 9.41
CA ASP A 701 -0.87 -43.23 10.04
C ASP A 701 0.46 -43.13 9.26
N THR A 702 0.82 -44.21 8.55
CA THR A 702 2.00 -44.31 7.69
C THR A 702 1.82 -43.69 6.30
N ASP A 703 0.61 -43.25 5.91
CA ASP A 703 0.41 -42.55 4.63
C ASP A 703 0.61 -41.04 4.81
N PHE A 704 1.87 -40.60 4.86
CA PHE A 704 2.22 -39.19 4.98
C PHE A 704 1.59 -38.32 3.87
N VAL A 705 1.55 -38.82 2.64
CA VAL A 705 1.08 -38.09 1.45
C VAL A 705 -0.42 -37.87 1.49
N SER A 706 -1.21 -38.89 1.83
CA SER A 706 -2.65 -38.73 2.00
C SER A 706 -3.01 -37.92 3.24
N ASN A 707 -2.23 -38.02 4.34
CA ASN A 707 -2.49 -37.24 5.54
C ASN A 707 -2.21 -35.73 5.37
N ILE A 708 -1.12 -35.33 4.69
CA ILE A 708 -0.89 -33.91 4.38
C ILE A 708 -1.92 -33.39 3.36
N ARG A 709 -2.32 -34.20 2.37
CA ARG A 709 -3.43 -33.89 1.44
C ARG A 709 -4.77 -33.78 2.17
N PHE A 710 -5.02 -34.57 3.21
CA PHE A 710 -6.22 -34.47 4.06
C PHE A 710 -6.22 -33.14 4.84
N ALA A 711 -5.16 -32.83 5.58
CA ALA A 711 -5.09 -31.59 6.36
C ALA A 711 -5.14 -30.33 5.48
N ALA A 712 -4.46 -30.34 4.33
CA ALA A 712 -4.53 -29.25 3.35
C ALA A 712 -5.96 -29.03 2.83
N ARG A 713 -6.72 -30.11 2.57
CA ARG A 713 -8.14 -30.03 2.18
C ARG A 713 -9.01 -29.44 3.30
N VAL A 714 -8.82 -29.87 4.54
CA VAL A 714 -9.57 -29.39 5.72
C VAL A 714 -9.34 -27.89 5.97
N LEU A 715 -8.12 -27.40 5.74
CA LEU A 715 -7.75 -25.98 5.86
C LEU A 715 -8.26 -25.08 4.72
N ASN A 716 -8.74 -25.65 3.60
CA ASN A 716 -9.15 -24.88 2.43
C ASN A 716 -10.41 -24.03 2.73
N GLY A 717 -10.32 -22.72 2.47
CA GLY A 717 -11.39 -21.75 2.75
C GLY A 717 -11.28 -21.06 4.12
N THR A 718 -10.31 -21.44 4.97
CA THR A 718 -9.96 -20.66 6.17
C THR A 718 -9.38 -19.29 5.79
N TRP A 719 -9.35 -18.35 6.75
CA TRP A 719 -8.79 -17.00 6.55
C TRP A 719 -7.29 -16.90 6.95
N LEU A 720 -6.62 -18.04 7.07
CA LEU A 720 -5.19 -18.18 7.38
C LEU A 720 -4.30 -17.86 6.17
N ASN A 721 -3.07 -17.38 6.42
CA ASN A 721 -2.04 -17.29 5.37
C ASN A 721 -1.51 -18.68 4.98
N ASP A 722 -1.00 -18.74 3.75
CA ASP A 722 -0.39 -19.91 3.11
C ASP A 722 0.71 -20.57 3.96
N GLU A 723 1.61 -19.77 4.54
CA GLU A 723 2.71 -20.25 5.38
C GLU A 723 2.19 -20.92 6.68
N CYS A 724 1.12 -20.40 7.28
CA CYS A 724 0.49 -21.01 8.47
C CYS A 724 -0.33 -22.26 8.12
N GLN A 725 -1.04 -22.26 6.99
CA GLN A 725 -1.75 -23.45 6.52
C GLN A 725 -0.77 -24.60 6.23
N MET A 726 0.37 -24.33 5.58
CA MET A 726 1.42 -25.33 5.38
C MET A 726 1.99 -25.84 6.70
N LYS A 727 2.31 -24.96 7.65
CA LYS A 727 2.79 -25.34 8.99
C LYS A 727 1.82 -26.28 9.71
N ILE A 728 0.52 -26.00 9.71
CA ILE A 728 -0.49 -26.87 10.34
C ILE A 728 -0.59 -28.21 9.60
N ALA A 729 -0.68 -28.20 8.26
CA ALA A 729 -0.81 -29.43 7.46
C ALA A 729 0.41 -30.37 7.57
N LEU A 730 1.62 -29.80 7.51
CA LEU A 730 2.87 -30.54 7.68
C LEU A 730 2.98 -31.11 9.10
N THR A 731 2.68 -30.30 10.13
CA THR A 731 2.71 -30.77 11.53
C THR A 731 1.71 -31.93 11.73
N TYR A 732 0.50 -31.86 11.16
CA TYR A 732 -0.50 -32.94 11.27
C TYR A 732 0.03 -34.27 10.69
N ALA A 733 0.59 -34.23 9.48
CA ALA A 733 1.14 -35.43 8.84
C ALA A 733 2.39 -35.98 9.59
N MET A 734 3.22 -35.10 10.16
CA MET A 734 4.36 -35.50 10.99
C MET A 734 3.93 -36.13 12.32
N GLU A 735 2.96 -35.56 13.04
CA GLU A 735 2.48 -36.14 14.30
C GLU A 735 1.76 -37.47 14.10
N ARG A 736 0.96 -37.64 13.02
CA ARG A 736 0.37 -38.95 12.67
C ARG A 736 1.45 -39.99 12.37
N TRP A 737 2.48 -39.64 11.60
CA TRP A 737 3.60 -40.55 11.29
C TRP A 737 4.36 -41.00 12.55
N LYS A 738 4.59 -40.09 13.51
CA LYS A 738 5.26 -40.40 14.79
C LYS A 738 4.54 -41.47 15.62
N LEU A 739 3.22 -41.65 15.45
CA LEU A 739 2.46 -42.69 16.16
C LEU A 739 2.90 -44.11 15.79
N VAL A 740 3.49 -44.29 14.60
CA VAL A 740 3.94 -45.61 14.10
C VAL A 740 5.45 -45.70 13.91
N SER A 741 6.13 -44.60 13.59
CA SER A 741 7.58 -44.60 13.35
C SER A 741 8.31 -43.44 14.03
N TRP A 742 9.34 -43.77 14.80
CA TRP A 742 10.29 -42.83 15.39
C TRP A 742 11.26 -42.23 14.36
N ALA A 743 11.43 -42.87 13.20
CA ALA A 743 12.22 -42.33 12.08
C ALA A 743 11.35 -41.36 11.25
N LYS A 744 11.86 -40.16 10.97
CA LYS A 744 11.16 -39.13 10.18
C LYS A 744 10.83 -39.61 8.75
N PRO A 745 9.75 -39.12 8.12
CA PRO A 745 9.45 -39.45 6.73
C PRO A 745 10.56 -38.93 5.79
N PRO A 746 10.93 -39.69 4.74
CA PRO A 746 11.97 -39.30 3.80
C PRO A 746 11.49 -38.15 2.90
N LEU A 747 12.44 -37.31 2.47
CA LEU A 747 12.18 -36.10 1.68
C LEU A 747 11.38 -36.37 0.39
N ASP A 748 11.58 -37.54 -0.23
CA ASP A 748 10.89 -37.95 -1.46
C ASP A 748 9.36 -38.10 -1.30
N MET A 749 8.88 -38.47 -0.09
CA MET A 749 7.45 -38.46 0.21
C MET A 749 6.91 -37.04 0.37
N PHE A 750 7.75 -36.09 0.80
CA PHE A 750 7.35 -34.69 0.90
C PHE A 750 7.27 -34.02 -0.48
N THR A 751 8.28 -34.16 -1.34
CA THR A 751 8.25 -33.66 -2.73
C THR A 751 7.05 -34.25 -3.48
N SER A 752 6.83 -35.56 -3.40
CA SER A 752 5.69 -36.24 -4.02
C SER A 752 4.32 -35.72 -3.53
N SER A 753 4.24 -35.17 -2.32
CA SER A 753 3.00 -34.59 -1.79
C SER A 753 2.65 -33.21 -2.34
N MET A 754 3.62 -32.47 -2.89
CA MET A 754 3.46 -31.05 -3.28
C MET A 754 2.33 -30.82 -4.29
N ALA A 755 2.34 -31.56 -5.41
CA ALA A 755 1.27 -31.48 -6.41
C ALA A 755 -0.11 -31.81 -5.81
N SER A 756 -0.17 -32.80 -4.90
CA SER A 756 -1.39 -33.20 -4.19
C SER A 756 -1.93 -32.11 -3.25
N VAL A 757 -1.05 -31.37 -2.57
CA VAL A 757 -1.43 -30.27 -1.67
C VAL A 757 -1.99 -29.08 -2.46
N GLN A 758 -1.35 -28.68 -3.55
CA GLN A 758 -1.82 -27.55 -4.37
C GLN A 758 -3.13 -27.86 -5.11
N GLU A 759 -3.36 -29.12 -5.51
CA GLU A 759 -4.62 -29.56 -6.12
C GLU A 759 -5.82 -29.40 -5.16
N VAL A 760 -5.68 -29.83 -3.89
CA VAL A 760 -6.77 -29.77 -2.91
C VAL A 760 -6.91 -28.42 -2.22
N ASN A 761 -5.85 -27.60 -2.19
CA ASN A 761 -5.85 -26.27 -1.59
C ASN A 761 -4.94 -25.29 -2.35
N PRO A 762 -5.44 -24.65 -3.43
CA PRO A 762 -4.70 -23.65 -4.20
C PRO A 762 -4.49 -22.32 -3.47
N THR A 763 -4.83 -22.22 -2.16
CA THR A 763 -4.45 -21.06 -1.35
C THR A 763 -3.06 -21.21 -0.73
N ILE A 764 -2.53 -22.44 -0.64
CA ILE A 764 -1.18 -22.74 -0.17
C ILE A 764 -0.21 -22.56 -1.34
N ASN A 765 0.50 -21.43 -1.38
CA ASN A 765 1.52 -21.17 -2.39
C ASN A 765 2.83 -21.91 -2.04
N LEU A 766 3.25 -22.86 -2.88
CA LEU A 766 4.43 -23.71 -2.71
C LEU A 766 5.76 -23.00 -3.02
N GLN A 767 5.86 -21.74 -2.61
CA GLN A 767 7.07 -20.94 -2.66
C GLN A 767 7.45 -20.53 -1.24
N PHE A 768 8.69 -20.70 -0.82
CA PHE A 768 9.13 -20.42 0.56
C PHE A 768 10.52 -19.76 0.57
N ARG A 769 10.92 -19.23 1.73
CA ARG A 769 12.32 -18.82 2.00
C ARG A 769 13.06 -19.99 2.63
N CYS A 770 14.39 -20.01 2.52
CA CYS A 770 15.21 -21.00 3.20
C CYS A 770 15.24 -20.74 4.70
N GLY A 771 14.65 -21.63 5.49
CA GLY A 771 14.56 -21.49 6.96
C GLY A 771 15.95 -21.40 7.61
N ILE A 772 16.89 -22.21 7.15
CA ILE A 772 18.28 -22.24 7.65
C ILE A 772 18.99 -20.91 7.34
N CYS A 773 19.08 -20.51 6.06
CA CYS A 773 19.71 -19.23 5.68
C CYS A 773 19.05 -18.00 6.36
N VAL A 774 17.76 -18.07 6.70
CA VAL A 774 17.05 -16.99 7.42
C VAL A 774 17.31 -17.01 8.94
N LYS A 775 17.52 -18.18 9.55
CA LYS A 775 17.90 -18.32 10.97
C LYS A 775 19.35 -17.91 11.22
N GLU A 776 20.28 -18.41 10.41
CA GLU A 776 21.72 -18.29 10.66
C GLU A 776 22.26 -16.87 10.50
N GLY A 777 21.69 -16.06 9.60
CA GLY A 777 22.12 -14.66 9.36
C GLY A 777 23.46 -14.50 8.65
N ILE A 778 24.33 -15.52 8.67
CA ILE A 778 25.64 -15.57 8.01
C ILE A 778 25.52 -15.36 6.48
N VAL A 779 24.41 -15.81 5.89
CA VAL A 779 24.15 -15.67 4.45
C VAL A 779 23.66 -14.26 4.12
N ASN A 780 24.32 -13.62 3.15
CA ASN A 780 24.01 -12.26 2.68
C ASN A 780 22.49 -12.05 2.52
N GLN A 781 21.94 -11.02 3.18
CA GLN A 781 20.51 -10.70 3.20
C GLN A 781 19.90 -10.43 1.81
N ASN A 782 20.72 -10.19 0.78
CA ASN A 782 20.27 -10.04 -0.61
C ASN A 782 20.23 -11.35 -1.41
N ALA A 783 20.67 -12.49 -0.83
CA ALA A 783 20.61 -13.80 -1.46
C ALA A 783 19.16 -14.20 -1.80
N ARG A 784 18.98 -14.85 -2.96
CA ARG A 784 17.66 -15.13 -3.56
C ARG A 784 16.72 -15.85 -2.59
N GLN A 785 17.23 -16.85 -1.88
CA GLN A 785 16.51 -17.71 -0.94
C GLN A 785 16.19 -17.07 0.43
N VAL A 786 16.87 -15.97 0.78
CA VAL A 786 16.63 -15.19 2.01
C VAL A 786 15.62 -14.07 1.74
N LYS A 787 15.82 -13.36 0.63
CA LYS A 787 15.07 -12.15 0.27
C LYS A 787 13.73 -12.43 -0.41
N TYR A 788 13.64 -13.51 -1.19
CA TYR A 788 12.46 -13.85 -1.98
C TYR A 788 11.96 -15.26 -1.64
N ARG A 789 10.66 -15.48 -1.82
CA ARG A 789 10.10 -16.83 -1.80
C ARG A 789 10.40 -17.49 -3.15
N ILE A 790 11.12 -18.61 -3.13
CA ILE A 790 11.47 -19.44 -4.29
C ILE A 790 10.62 -20.72 -4.29
N ALA A 791 10.45 -21.36 -5.44
CA ALA A 791 9.71 -22.63 -5.55
C ALA A 791 10.26 -23.69 -4.57
N VAL A 792 9.40 -24.58 -4.09
CA VAL A 792 9.81 -25.65 -3.17
C VAL A 792 10.90 -26.55 -3.76
N ASP A 793 10.88 -26.81 -5.07
CA ASP A 793 11.90 -27.61 -5.76
C ASP A 793 13.27 -26.88 -5.80
N ASP A 794 13.29 -25.60 -6.21
CA ASP A 794 14.48 -24.72 -6.12
C ASP A 794 15.06 -24.71 -4.68
N LEU A 795 14.18 -24.68 -3.68
CA LEU A 795 14.55 -24.61 -2.27
C LEU A 795 15.14 -25.93 -1.76
N LEU A 796 14.59 -27.06 -2.16
CA LEU A 796 15.08 -28.38 -1.75
C LEU A 796 16.39 -28.74 -2.47
N ALA A 797 16.55 -28.37 -3.75
CA ALA A 797 17.84 -28.46 -4.44
C ALA A 797 18.91 -27.55 -3.78
N HIS A 798 18.52 -26.37 -3.31
CA HIS A 798 19.40 -25.51 -2.51
C HIS A 798 19.77 -26.14 -1.15
N TRP A 799 18.82 -26.75 -0.43
CA TRP A 799 19.10 -27.47 0.82
C TRP A 799 20.05 -28.66 0.60
N GLN A 800 19.78 -29.50 -0.40
CA GLN A 800 20.65 -30.62 -0.78
C GLN A 800 22.10 -30.17 -1.07
N THR A 801 22.28 -29.04 -1.76
CA THR A 801 23.60 -28.55 -2.18
C THR A 801 24.33 -27.66 -1.16
N LYS A 802 23.71 -27.32 -0.02
CA LYS A 802 24.29 -26.39 0.98
C LYS A 802 24.10 -26.74 2.45
N HIS A 803 23.14 -27.58 2.82
CA HIS A 803 22.74 -27.81 4.22
C HIS A 803 22.49 -29.28 4.58
N GLN A 804 22.52 -30.20 3.61
CA GLN A 804 22.23 -31.64 3.78
C GLN A 804 23.04 -32.31 4.89
N ASP A 805 24.30 -31.92 5.06
CA ASP A 805 25.23 -32.52 6.04
C ASP A 805 25.07 -31.94 7.47
N GLN A 806 24.21 -30.94 7.66
CA GLN A 806 24.16 -30.14 8.91
C GLN A 806 22.80 -30.13 9.60
N LEU A 807 21.68 -30.06 8.86
CA LEU A 807 20.36 -29.79 9.43
C LEU A 807 19.24 -30.53 8.68
N ASP A 808 18.15 -30.82 9.40
CA ASP A 808 16.99 -31.56 8.87
C ASP A 808 16.25 -30.81 7.75
N TRP A 809 15.68 -31.56 6.79
CA TRP A 809 14.94 -30.99 5.66
C TRP A 809 13.70 -30.21 6.11
N THR A 810 13.12 -30.56 7.27
CA THR A 810 11.97 -29.82 7.84
C THR A 810 12.34 -28.39 8.24
N GLU A 811 13.63 -28.09 8.44
CA GLU A 811 14.13 -26.74 8.70
C GLU A 811 14.52 -25.96 7.43
N ALA A 812 14.57 -26.63 6.27
CA ALA A 812 14.80 -25.98 4.98
C ALA A 812 13.69 -24.95 4.65
N ILE A 813 12.48 -25.14 5.17
CA ILE A 813 11.31 -24.32 4.85
C ILE A 813 11.07 -23.30 5.97
N ASN A 814 11.14 -22.01 5.65
CA ASN A 814 10.79 -20.94 6.59
C ASN A 814 9.26 -20.92 6.85
N LEU A 815 8.83 -21.61 7.90
CA LEU A 815 7.45 -21.65 8.40
C LEU A 815 7.30 -20.90 9.73
N PRO A 816 6.11 -20.38 10.08
CA PRO A 816 5.89 -19.69 11.35
C PRO A 816 6.12 -20.60 12.56
N SER A 817 6.59 -19.98 13.65
CA SER A 817 6.77 -20.68 14.93
C SER A 817 5.42 -21.06 15.57
N ASP A 818 5.40 -22.05 16.46
CA ASP A 818 4.17 -22.52 17.10
C ASP A 818 3.41 -21.41 17.86
N ASN A 819 4.14 -20.49 18.50
CA ASN A 819 3.56 -19.33 19.19
C ASN A 819 3.04 -18.27 18.21
N GLU A 820 3.57 -18.25 16.99
CA GLU A 820 3.11 -17.38 15.90
C GLU A 820 1.87 -17.94 15.20
N VAL A 821 1.75 -19.28 15.08
CA VAL A 821 0.53 -19.97 14.61
C VAL A 821 -0.67 -19.56 15.46
N GLU A 822 -0.56 -19.56 16.79
CA GLU A 822 -1.67 -19.18 17.68
C GLU A 822 -2.09 -17.71 17.50
N ARG A 823 -1.11 -16.79 17.43
CA ARG A 823 -1.35 -15.37 17.12
C ARG A 823 -2.01 -15.17 15.74
N ILE A 824 -1.68 -16.01 14.76
CA ILE A 824 -2.27 -15.95 13.42
C ILE A 824 -3.72 -16.48 13.45
N LEU A 825 -4.02 -17.54 14.20
CA LEU A 825 -5.37 -18.04 14.44
C LEU A 825 -6.26 -16.95 15.05
N ASP A 826 -5.86 -16.38 16.19
CA ASP A 826 -6.61 -15.29 16.87
C ASP A 826 -6.90 -14.11 15.93
N LYS A 827 -5.88 -13.69 15.18
CA LYS A 827 -5.94 -12.52 14.29
C LYS A 827 -6.74 -12.78 13.02
N ALA A 828 -6.79 -14.03 12.54
CA ALA A 828 -7.67 -14.43 11.45
C ALA A 828 -9.13 -14.44 11.90
N ASP A 829 -9.40 -14.96 13.10
CA ASP A 829 -10.77 -15.17 13.59
C ASP A 829 -11.41 -13.90 14.15
N ALA A 830 -10.68 -13.06 14.88
CA ALA A 830 -11.16 -11.73 15.27
C ALA A 830 -11.56 -10.89 14.03
N LYS A 831 -10.79 -11.00 12.94
CA LYS A 831 -11.03 -10.32 11.66
C LYS A 831 -12.22 -10.93 10.88
N LEU A 832 -12.33 -12.26 10.84
CA LEU A 832 -13.47 -12.93 10.22
C LEU A 832 -14.75 -12.65 10.99
N GLN A 833 -14.72 -12.68 12.32
CA GLN A 833 -15.86 -12.36 13.17
C GLN A 833 -16.30 -10.89 12.98
N GLN A 834 -15.35 -9.95 12.90
CA GLN A 834 -15.65 -8.55 12.58
C GLN A 834 -16.38 -8.39 11.22
N GLU A 835 -15.98 -9.11 10.16
CA GLU A 835 -16.68 -9.07 8.88
C GLU A 835 -17.99 -9.89 8.87
N LYS A 836 -18.11 -10.96 9.67
CA LYS A 836 -19.38 -11.68 9.90
C LYS A 836 -20.41 -10.77 10.56
N ASP A 837 -20.03 -10.04 11.61
CA ASP A 837 -20.94 -9.11 12.28
C ASP A 837 -21.21 -7.86 11.45
N ALA A 838 -20.23 -7.37 10.68
CA ALA A 838 -20.50 -6.35 9.67
C ALA A 838 -21.45 -6.87 8.58
N ALA A 839 -21.37 -8.13 8.16
CA ALA A 839 -22.31 -8.75 7.21
C ALA A 839 -23.72 -8.90 7.81
N ARG A 840 -23.84 -9.38 9.06
CA ARG A 840 -25.12 -9.44 9.81
C ARG A 840 -25.76 -8.06 9.94
N GLN A 841 -24.99 -7.04 10.33
CA GLN A 841 -25.47 -5.64 10.38
C GLN A 841 -25.86 -5.09 9.00
N ARG A 842 -25.18 -5.50 7.91
CA ARG A 842 -25.56 -5.14 6.53
C ARG A 842 -26.86 -5.82 6.09
N LEU A 843 -27.15 -7.04 6.55
CA LEU A 843 -28.38 -7.77 6.24
C LEU A 843 -29.58 -7.23 7.02
N SER A 844 -29.46 -7.03 8.34
CA SER A 844 -30.52 -6.40 9.15
C SER A 844 -30.92 -5.02 8.57
N LYS A 845 -29.94 -4.18 8.20
CA LYS A 845 -30.16 -2.88 7.53
C LYS A 845 -30.62 -2.99 6.05
N MET A 846 -30.85 -4.20 5.53
CA MET A 846 -31.48 -4.44 4.22
C MET A 846 -32.92 -4.95 4.35
N GLU A 847 -33.27 -5.62 5.44
CA GLU A 847 -34.66 -6.05 5.71
C GLU A 847 -35.60 -4.85 5.85
N ASP A 848 -35.12 -3.75 6.45
CA ASP A 848 -35.81 -2.45 6.50
C ASP A 848 -36.03 -1.78 5.13
N ASP A 849 -35.23 -2.12 4.11
CA ASP A 849 -35.07 -1.32 2.89
C ASP A 849 -35.43 -2.14 1.64
N ILE A 850 -36.73 -2.44 1.53
CA ILE A 850 -37.41 -3.32 0.53
C ILE A 850 -36.94 -3.14 -0.93
N ARG A 851 -36.34 -1.99 -1.29
CA ARG A 851 -35.79 -1.73 -2.63
C ARG A 851 -34.38 -2.28 -2.87
N LYS A 852 -33.64 -2.64 -1.81
CA LYS A 852 -32.26 -3.14 -1.86
C LYS A 852 -32.24 -4.65 -1.63
N ARG A 853 -31.94 -5.41 -2.69
CA ARG A 853 -31.85 -6.87 -2.61
C ARG A 853 -30.61 -7.32 -1.82
N PRO A 854 -30.67 -8.45 -1.08
CA PRO A 854 -29.51 -9.04 -0.45
C PRO A 854 -28.37 -9.28 -1.45
N LYS A 855 -27.15 -8.90 -1.08
CA LYS A 855 -25.96 -9.24 -1.88
C LYS A 855 -25.64 -10.71 -1.67
N LEU A 856 -25.69 -11.53 -2.72
CA LEU A 856 -25.35 -12.97 -2.68
C LEU A 856 -24.00 -13.25 -1.96
N LYS A 857 -23.09 -12.28 -2.03
CA LYS A 857 -21.74 -12.29 -1.46
C LYS A 857 -21.67 -12.16 0.08
N ASN A 858 -22.73 -11.72 0.76
CA ASN A 858 -22.75 -11.67 2.23
C ASN A 858 -22.73 -13.09 2.83
N ASN A 859 -23.48 -14.01 2.24
CA ASN A 859 -23.65 -15.39 2.74
C ASN A 859 -22.31 -16.15 2.76
N VAL A 860 -21.40 -15.85 1.83
CA VAL A 860 -20.05 -16.45 1.78
C VAL A 860 -19.24 -16.12 3.04
N VAL A 861 -19.33 -14.89 3.55
CA VAL A 861 -18.62 -14.46 4.78
C VAL A 861 -19.26 -15.11 6.01
N ILE A 862 -20.59 -15.16 6.05
CA ILE A 862 -21.35 -15.75 7.16
C ILE A 862 -21.07 -17.26 7.27
N ASN A 863 -20.99 -17.97 6.14
CA ASN A 863 -20.76 -19.40 6.07
C ASN A 863 -19.28 -19.82 6.13
N SER A 864 -18.34 -18.87 6.23
CA SER A 864 -16.91 -19.19 6.40
C SER A 864 -16.66 -19.73 7.82
N ARG A 865 -16.01 -20.90 7.97
CA ARG A 865 -15.59 -21.45 9.28
C ARG A 865 -14.55 -20.54 9.95
N LEU A 866 -14.47 -20.54 11.28
CA LEU A 866 -13.33 -19.96 11.97
C LEU A 866 -12.10 -20.86 11.76
N ALA A 867 -10.91 -20.27 11.77
CA ALA A 867 -9.66 -20.98 11.65
C ALA A 867 -9.39 -21.87 12.86
N ARG A 868 -9.75 -21.44 14.08
CA ARG A 868 -9.66 -22.28 15.28
C ARG A 868 -10.63 -23.47 15.24
N ASP A 869 -11.87 -23.31 14.74
CA ASP A 869 -12.81 -24.44 14.52
C ASP A 869 -12.21 -25.55 13.63
N VAL A 870 -11.32 -25.18 12.69
CA VAL A 870 -10.67 -26.07 11.72
C VAL A 870 -9.35 -26.60 12.26
N PHE A 871 -8.65 -25.83 13.08
CA PHE A 871 -7.47 -26.27 13.81
C PHE A 871 -7.83 -27.30 14.89
N ASP A 872 -8.91 -27.08 15.64
CA ASP A 872 -9.41 -28.00 16.67
C ASP A 872 -9.92 -29.32 16.07
N GLU A 873 -10.40 -29.32 14.82
CA GLU A 873 -10.75 -30.54 14.06
C GLU A 873 -9.50 -31.39 13.71
N LEU A 874 -8.35 -30.75 13.47
CA LEU A 874 -7.09 -31.43 13.18
C LEU A 874 -6.28 -31.77 14.44
N PHE A 875 -6.42 -30.97 15.50
CA PHE A 875 -5.64 -31.05 16.74
C PHE A 875 -6.52 -30.88 18.01
N PRO A 876 -7.42 -31.83 18.32
CA PRO A 876 -8.23 -31.79 19.54
C PRO A 876 -7.38 -31.78 20.82
N GLN A 877 -7.89 -31.12 21.88
CA GLN A 877 -7.23 -31.08 23.19
C GLN A 877 -7.24 -32.44 23.88
N THR A 878 -6.08 -32.90 24.33
CA THR A 878 -5.88 -34.22 24.96
C THR A 878 -6.07 -34.17 26.47
N GLY A 879 -7.31 -33.89 26.90
CA GLY A 879 -7.80 -34.33 28.21
C GLY A 879 -8.44 -33.27 29.10
N LEU A 880 -9.77 -33.15 29.04
CA LEU A 880 -10.58 -32.73 30.20
C LEU A 880 -11.97 -33.40 30.24
N PHE A 881 -12.05 -34.67 29.80
CA PHE A 881 -13.24 -35.51 30.01
C PHE A 881 -13.23 -36.10 31.42
N SER A 882 -13.61 -35.28 32.40
CA SER A 882 -13.96 -35.76 33.74
C SER A 882 -15.37 -36.34 33.74
N SER A 883 -15.45 -37.67 33.81
CA SER A 883 -16.56 -38.46 34.38
C SER A 883 -17.92 -37.77 34.55
N GLU A 884 -18.68 -37.62 33.46
CA GLU A 884 -20.11 -37.94 33.52
C GLU A 884 -20.22 -39.48 33.40
N GLY A 885 -21.00 -40.18 34.19
CA GLY A 885 -22.07 -39.71 35.08
C GLY A 885 -23.29 -40.61 34.88
N THR A 886 -23.12 -41.92 35.11
CA THR A 886 -24.07 -42.96 34.70
C THR A 886 -25.30 -43.02 35.62
N GLU A 887 -26.08 -41.94 35.65
CA GLU A 887 -27.38 -41.93 36.34
C GLU A 887 -28.46 -42.61 35.49
N ILE A 888 -28.76 -43.86 35.86
CA ILE A 888 -29.90 -44.61 35.34
C ILE A 888 -31.17 -44.09 36.02
N GLY A 889 -31.80 -43.08 35.41
CA GLY A 889 -33.14 -42.62 35.78
C GLY A 889 -34.21 -43.65 35.39
N PRO A 890 -35.16 -44.02 36.27
CA PRO A 890 -36.14 -45.07 36.01
C PRO A 890 -37.33 -44.62 35.15
N LYS A 891 -38.10 -45.60 34.64
CA LYS A 891 -39.37 -45.39 33.93
C LYS A 891 -40.44 -44.75 34.82
N ALA A 892 -41.06 -43.68 34.35
CA ALA A 892 -42.45 -43.30 34.60
C ALA A 892 -42.97 -42.53 33.38
#